data_AF-A0A1F8JNM6-F1
#
_entry.id   AF-A0A1F8JNM6-F1
#
_cell.length_a   1.000
_cell.length_b   1.000
_cell.length_c   1.000
_cell.angle_alpha   90.00
_cell.angle_beta   90.00
_cell.angle_gamma   90.00
#
_symmetry.space_group_name_H-M   'P 1'
#
loop_
_entity.id
_entity.type
_entity.pdbx_description
1 polymer ?
#
loop_
_entity_poly.entity_id
_entity_poly.type
_entity_poly.pdbx_seq_one_letter_code
_entity_poly.pdbx_strand_id
1 'polypeptide(L)'
;MRYDHKLPLRANHILNLFFLGLLLILIRVWYLTVIQKEKFSEESLLPKRRTVIEPVERATIRDRFNVPLAINKIRYQAAVSYASILQIPRAVWRWEGKKKVKTLRRLSYIQELSEMLAKELSLDPTEIEDTIHAKASLFPHTPFIIKDDLSEGEYYRLKMLERKWLGIAALRTSKRYYPWGKAGADTLGYLGAISDREYVKIANELNTLKAYVKEREAGEPTLLPKGFKTPLEVNERLNELQNKSYTINDLVGKGGIEKELDEALRGKCGKRVFEIDTQGNFLRRIPGARPPVPGRRAVLSLSIELQAFAEQLLATYECEESKKEAGGLHSPWIRGGAIVAMDPRTGEVLALASHPRLDPNDFIQKNGRVSRWLENDSLIAQIWDGALPLSRELFDAKKRVFLTEETFLSWEGYLARVLAPASSVFQALLQIDTLEGAVKLQLAAEALLKLSGQKEMRELMESLYPPHAAPKEREGNLPASLLALVDSRLFSISCNKDRLLLLDLCKLIANREDFSLDLLEEAGSLSLFAYRSFCQRAKEIKTLLREELRPLFHETTFKKWRSVHFASFLKERRKEEKERKRAPRPYMEYLIKEEQEQFLQFWKRDANAFLLAFLLPDSSSLDGPKPYPEFTGFERANDALSHPVNSGYAAVLERAHAKIKEELWRPLAEELLGLSPSLRSSFLRGLRSFEELFDPLWGRYPRLHHHGGVQTTKDLARAFYPKTGYGYGRSYAFRQSTPAGSVFKLVTGYAALCQKQRESISFEEINPLTLIDSIQWAPSKNSPSRIMGYTLDNEPIRRLYKGGLLPRGHANIGKIDLPRALEQSSNLYFSLLASDHLKHPSDLSQAASLFGHGERTGIDLPGEIKGNLPDDLQENRTGLYSAAIGQHTLVVTPLQTAMMLSALANGGDVLKPRIVNLLASVEPSGVKPSLFHLPDYPFKDPLSLVGLSFPLFTEALKAKDFPFLRIQTPEIRRTLFLPEEVRQLLFQGMQRVVSGSRGTARYSLIRSTHPLREAVQTYGEISPYLTGKTGTAEFYYKPTLDAETKASLKNHTWFAAIAYPRHVSEEGPWDHPELVVVVYLQHGETGRNAAPLAAQIVKKWREIKSGNRQVSP
;
A
#
# COMPACT_ATOMS: atom_id res chain seq x y z
N MET A 1 66.99 60.19 -17.22
CA MET A 1 66.25 58.93 -17.43
C MET A 1 66.73 58.29 -18.73
N ARG A 2 67.54 57.22 -18.67
CA ARG A 2 67.92 56.43 -19.85
C ARG A 2 66.83 55.38 -20.07
N TYR A 3 66.07 55.49 -21.17
CA TYR A 3 65.10 54.49 -21.59
C TYR A 3 65.83 53.30 -22.21
N ASP A 4 65.55 52.11 -21.68
CA ASP A 4 66.22 50.85 -22.00
C ASP A 4 65.71 50.28 -23.33
N HIS A 5 66.60 50.22 -24.34
CA HIS A 5 66.31 49.82 -25.73
C HIS A 5 65.89 48.34 -25.92
N LYS A 6 65.61 47.59 -24.84
CA LYS A 6 65.37 46.12 -24.88
C LYS A 6 63.90 45.68 -24.87
N LEU A 7 62.94 46.58 -24.63
CA LEU A 7 61.51 46.27 -24.62
C LEU A 7 60.92 45.82 -25.98
N PRO A 8 61.21 46.48 -27.13
CA PRO A 8 60.61 46.07 -28.41
C PRO A 8 61.12 44.71 -28.91
N LEU A 9 62.36 44.34 -28.57
CA LEU A 9 62.94 43.04 -28.94
C LEU A 9 62.25 41.86 -28.25
N ARG A 10 61.92 41.99 -26.96
CA ARG A 10 61.21 40.93 -26.21
C ARG A 10 59.76 40.78 -26.67
N ALA A 11 59.08 41.89 -26.96
CA ALA A 11 57.72 41.86 -27.50
C ALA A 11 57.67 41.17 -28.88
N ASN A 12 58.63 41.48 -29.77
CA ASN A 12 58.74 40.80 -31.06
C ASN A 12 59.03 39.30 -30.92
N HIS A 13 59.81 38.91 -29.90
CA HIS A 13 60.10 37.49 -29.68
C HIS A 13 58.88 36.70 -29.22
N ILE A 14 58.06 37.28 -28.34
CA ILE A 14 56.78 36.68 -27.90
C ILE A 14 55.79 36.64 -29.06
N LEU A 15 55.71 37.71 -29.87
CA LEU A 15 54.84 37.76 -31.04
C LEU A 15 55.23 36.69 -32.08
N ASN A 16 56.52 36.51 -32.32
CA ASN A 16 57.03 35.46 -33.21
C ASN A 16 56.78 34.06 -32.66
N LEU A 17 56.91 33.84 -31.34
CA LEU A 17 56.52 32.57 -30.70
C LEU A 17 55.01 32.31 -30.85
N PHE A 18 54.19 33.35 -30.73
CA PHE A 18 52.74 33.25 -30.94
C PHE A 18 52.41 32.91 -32.40
N PHE A 19 53.03 33.60 -33.38
CA PHE A 19 52.86 33.29 -34.79
C PHE A 19 53.35 31.88 -35.16
N LEU A 20 54.45 31.43 -34.56
CA LEU A 20 54.95 30.06 -34.75
C LEU A 20 53.96 29.04 -34.18
N GLY A 21 53.38 29.31 -33.01
CA GLY A 21 52.30 28.49 -32.44
C GLY A 21 51.06 28.45 -33.34
N LEU A 22 50.66 29.60 -33.89
CA LEU A 22 49.53 29.71 -34.82
C LEU A 22 49.78 28.97 -36.14
N LEU A 23 51.02 29.04 -36.65
CA LEU A 23 51.46 28.31 -37.82
C LEU A 23 51.43 26.79 -37.57
N LEU A 24 51.88 26.33 -36.40
CA LEU A 24 51.79 24.91 -36.02
C LEU A 24 50.35 24.42 -35.93
N ILE A 25 49.44 25.25 -35.40
CA ILE A 25 48.00 24.96 -35.38
C ILE A 25 47.45 24.90 -36.81
N LEU A 26 47.79 25.85 -37.67
CA LEU A 26 47.38 25.86 -39.08
C LEU A 26 47.89 24.64 -39.84
N ILE A 27 49.15 24.25 -39.64
CA ILE A 27 49.74 23.03 -40.21
C ILE A 27 49.01 21.79 -39.68
N ARG A 28 48.67 21.75 -38.38
CA ARG A 28 47.91 20.64 -37.79
C ARG A 28 46.48 20.57 -38.34
N VAL A 29 45.82 21.71 -38.52
CA VAL A 29 44.48 21.79 -39.13
C VAL A 29 44.55 21.35 -40.59
N TRP A 30 45.54 21.81 -41.36
CA TRP A 30 45.75 21.38 -42.74
C TRP A 30 46.02 19.87 -42.81
N TYR A 31 46.88 19.34 -41.93
CA TYR A 31 47.16 17.91 -41.84
C TYR A 31 45.89 17.07 -41.55
N LEU A 32 45.03 17.54 -40.63
CA LEU A 32 43.77 16.86 -40.32
C LEU A 32 42.72 17.00 -41.44
N THR A 33 42.63 18.16 -42.09
CA THR A 33 41.56 18.49 -43.06
C THR A 33 41.89 18.17 -44.51
N VAL A 34 43.17 17.99 -44.85
CA VAL A 34 43.62 17.67 -46.21
C VAL A 34 44.25 16.29 -46.27
N ILE A 35 45.28 16.02 -45.45
CA ILE A 35 46.02 14.73 -45.51
C ILE A 35 45.19 13.60 -44.90
N GLN A 36 44.63 13.78 -43.70
CA GLN A 36 43.83 12.73 -43.05
C GLN A 36 42.35 12.76 -43.42
N LYS A 37 41.93 13.64 -44.34
CA LYS A 37 40.53 13.79 -44.75
C LYS A 37 39.94 12.49 -45.26
N GLU A 38 40.64 11.81 -46.16
CA GLU A 38 40.19 10.55 -46.75
C GLU A 38 40.09 9.47 -45.68
N LYS A 39 41.11 9.35 -44.82
CA LYS A 39 41.10 8.41 -43.69
C LYS A 39 39.94 8.66 -42.72
N PHE A 40 39.69 9.92 -42.32
CA PHE A 40 38.56 10.26 -41.44
C PHE A 40 37.20 10.15 -42.15
N SER A 41 37.16 10.36 -43.47
CA SER A 41 35.96 10.15 -44.28
C SER A 41 35.63 8.65 -44.37
N GLU A 42 36.62 7.80 -44.61
CA GLU A 42 36.50 6.35 -44.55
C GLU A 42 36.11 5.87 -43.14
N GLU A 43 36.79 6.36 -42.09
CA GLU A 43 36.42 6.07 -40.70
C GLU A 43 35.00 6.54 -40.34
N SER A 44 34.50 7.61 -40.97
CA SER A 44 33.12 8.08 -40.78
C SER A 44 32.08 7.22 -41.50
N LEU A 45 32.49 6.53 -42.57
CA LEU A 45 31.70 5.57 -43.33
C LEU A 45 31.76 4.17 -42.70
N LEU A 46 32.74 3.91 -41.82
CA LEU A 46 32.82 2.65 -41.09
C LEU A 46 31.53 2.44 -40.27
N PRO A 47 30.93 1.25 -40.38
CA PRO A 47 29.66 0.99 -39.74
C PRO A 47 29.84 0.96 -38.22
N LYS A 48 28.91 1.62 -37.51
CA LYS A 48 28.98 1.79 -36.06
C LYS A 48 28.38 0.59 -35.36
N ARG A 49 28.82 0.31 -34.13
CA ARG A 49 28.21 -0.74 -33.30
C ARG A 49 27.05 -0.16 -32.50
N ARG A 50 25.87 -0.78 -32.61
CA ARG A 50 24.71 -0.47 -31.78
C ARG A 50 24.28 -1.71 -31.01
N THR A 51 24.18 -1.57 -29.68
CA THR A 51 23.67 -2.63 -28.81
C THR A 51 22.17 -2.41 -28.58
N VAL A 52 21.37 -3.41 -28.91
CA VAL A 52 19.92 -3.43 -28.69
C VAL A 52 19.63 -4.42 -27.56
N ILE A 53 18.84 -4.00 -26.57
CA ILE A 53 18.39 -4.85 -25.48
C ILE A 53 17.24 -5.73 -26.00
N GLU A 54 17.36 -7.04 -25.80
CA GLU A 54 16.30 -7.99 -26.11
C GLU A 54 15.52 -8.29 -24.83
N PRO A 55 14.24 -7.84 -24.73
CA PRO A 55 13.46 -8.02 -23.52
C PRO A 55 13.12 -9.49 -23.29
N VAL A 56 12.90 -9.83 -22.03
CA VAL A 56 12.49 -11.16 -21.58
C VAL A 56 11.09 -11.10 -21.00
N GLU A 57 10.28 -12.10 -21.31
CA GLU A 57 8.99 -12.26 -20.65
C GLU A 57 9.18 -12.71 -19.21
N ARG A 58 8.47 -12.03 -18.30
CA ARG A 58 8.46 -12.37 -16.88
C ARG A 58 7.85 -13.77 -16.69
N ALA A 59 8.47 -14.63 -15.92
CA ALA A 59 7.99 -15.99 -15.74
C ALA A 59 6.64 -16.07 -15.01
N THR A 60 5.89 -17.14 -15.28
CA THR A 60 4.59 -17.39 -14.65
C THR A 60 4.74 -17.83 -13.19
N ILE A 61 3.80 -17.45 -12.34
CA ILE A 61 3.64 -18.01 -10.98
C ILE A 61 2.49 -19.01 -11.03
N ARG A 62 2.68 -20.18 -10.42
CA ARG A 62 1.70 -21.26 -10.39
C ARG A 62 1.54 -21.83 -8.99
N ASP A 63 0.38 -22.40 -8.73
CA ASP A 63 0.09 -23.09 -7.47
C ASP A 63 0.75 -24.48 -7.41
N ARG A 64 0.56 -25.21 -6.30
CA ARG A 64 1.12 -26.55 -6.10
C ARG A 64 0.66 -27.60 -7.11
N PHE A 65 -0.48 -27.37 -7.75
CA PHE A 65 -1.08 -28.24 -8.76
C PHE A 65 -0.85 -27.70 -10.18
N ASN A 66 0.10 -26.78 -10.34
CA ASN A 66 0.49 -26.18 -11.62
C ASN A 66 -0.61 -25.30 -12.25
N VAL A 67 -1.59 -24.84 -11.47
CA VAL A 67 -2.63 -23.89 -11.87
C VAL A 67 -2.03 -22.49 -11.98
N PRO A 68 -2.25 -21.75 -13.08
CA PRO A 68 -1.69 -20.42 -13.26
C PRO A 68 -2.28 -19.40 -12.28
N LEU A 69 -1.41 -18.74 -11.51
CA LEU A 69 -1.76 -17.67 -10.57
C LEU A 69 -1.41 -16.29 -11.12
N ALA A 70 -0.29 -16.19 -11.84
CA ALA A 70 0.12 -14.98 -12.55
C ALA A 70 0.73 -15.36 -13.90
N ILE A 71 0.16 -14.81 -14.96
CA ILE A 71 0.55 -15.07 -16.36
C ILE A 71 0.77 -13.75 -17.09
N ASN A 72 1.33 -13.81 -18.30
CA ASN A 72 1.40 -12.64 -19.16
C ASN A 72 0.37 -12.78 -20.28
N LYS A 73 -0.40 -11.72 -20.51
CA LYS A 73 -1.24 -11.55 -21.70
C LYS A 73 -0.51 -10.70 -22.73
N ILE A 74 -0.76 -10.97 -24.00
CA ILE A 74 -0.23 -10.15 -25.10
C ILE A 74 -0.84 -8.76 -24.99
N ARG A 75 -0.03 -7.75 -25.23
CA ARG A 75 -0.39 -6.34 -25.30
C ARG A 75 0.20 -5.75 -26.58
N TYR A 76 -0.59 -4.98 -27.31
CA TYR A 76 -0.14 -4.28 -28.51
C TYR A 76 0.03 -2.79 -28.19
N GLN A 77 1.11 -2.18 -28.68
CA GLN A 77 1.46 -0.78 -28.43
C GLN A 77 1.86 -0.07 -29.73
N ALA A 78 1.43 1.17 -29.89
CA ALA A 78 1.92 2.07 -30.93
C ALA A 78 3.08 2.88 -30.35
N ALA A 79 4.24 2.86 -31.00
CA ALA A 79 5.41 3.64 -30.60
C ALA A 79 6.00 4.41 -31.77
N VAL A 80 6.72 5.49 -31.46
CA VAL A 80 7.48 6.28 -32.42
C VAL A 80 8.96 6.25 -32.06
N SER A 81 9.81 5.88 -33.03
CA SER A 81 11.26 5.88 -32.97
C SER A 81 11.81 7.11 -33.69
N TYR A 82 12.16 8.14 -32.92
CA TYR A 82 12.73 9.36 -33.49
C TYR A 82 14.09 9.15 -34.18
N ALA A 83 14.85 8.13 -33.74
CA ALA A 83 16.13 7.77 -34.34
C ALA A 83 16.01 7.52 -35.84
N SER A 84 14.91 6.89 -36.26
CA SER A 84 14.64 6.60 -37.66
C SER A 84 14.25 7.86 -38.42
N ILE A 85 13.54 8.79 -37.76
CA ILE A 85 13.14 10.10 -38.33
C ILE A 85 14.36 11.02 -38.53
N LEU A 86 15.44 10.86 -37.73
CA LEU A 86 16.68 11.63 -37.90
C LEU A 86 17.32 11.47 -39.29
N GLN A 87 17.04 10.37 -39.99
CA GLN A 87 17.51 10.14 -41.36
C GLN A 87 16.97 11.20 -42.33
N ILE A 88 15.79 11.74 -42.05
CA ILE A 88 15.19 12.79 -42.88
C ILE A 88 15.98 14.08 -42.63
N PRO A 89 16.54 14.73 -43.66
CA PRO A 89 17.30 15.96 -43.49
C PRO A 89 16.43 17.04 -42.85
N ARG A 90 17.01 17.76 -41.87
CA ARG A 90 16.29 18.81 -41.13
C ARG A 90 15.72 19.88 -42.05
N ALA A 91 16.51 20.28 -43.05
CA ALA A 91 16.10 21.23 -44.07
C ALA A 91 16.69 20.82 -45.43
N VAL A 92 15.90 20.99 -46.48
CA VAL A 92 16.35 20.84 -47.86
C VAL A 92 16.18 22.17 -48.55
N TRP A 93 17.19 22.59 -49.30
CA TRP A 93 17.12 23.79 -50.11
C TRP A 93 16.54 23.41 -51.48
N ARG A 94 15.41 24.03 -51.85
CA ARG A 94 14.79 23.83 -53.16
C ARG A 94 14.78 25.16 -53.91
N TRP A 95 15.01 25.09 -55.21
CA TRP A 95 14.90 26.24 -56.08
C TRP A 95 13.45 26.36 -56.56
N GLU A 96 12.78 27.46 -56.21
CA GLU A 96 11.52 27.87 -56.81
C GLU A 96 11.82 29.10 -57.68
N GLY A 97 11.92 28.89 -58.99
CA GLY A 97 12.40 29.91 -59.93
C GLY A 97 13.86 30.30 -59.65
N LYS A 98 14.13 31.61 -59.49
CA LYS A 98 15.47 32.15 -59.16
C LYS A 98 15.78 32.22 -57.65
N LYS A 99 14.85 31.83 -56.77
CA LYS A 99 14.99 31.98 -55.31
C LYS A 99 15.21 30.62 -54.64
N LYS A 100 16.23 30.54 -53.79
CA LYS A 100 16.57 29.34 -53.02
C LYS A 100 15.78 29.34 -51.71
N VAL A 101 14.73 28.51 -51.63
CA VAL A 101 13.83 28.42 -50.47
C VAL A 101 14.28 27.27 -49.57
N LYS A 102 14.31 27.50 -48.26
CA LYS A 102 14.66 26.49 -47.24
C LYS A 102 13.40 25.81 -46.74
N THR A 103 13.17 24.56 -47.11
CA THR A 103 12.01 23.78 -46.64
C THR A 103 12.41 22.87 -45.48
N LEU A 104 11.70 22.95 -44.35
CA LEU A 104 11.94 22.12 -43.15
C LEU A 104 11.31 20.73 -43.30
N ARG A 105 11.88 19.90 -44.17
CA ARG A 105 11.32 18.59 -44.55
C ARG A 105 11.05 17.64 -43.38
N ARG A 106 11.89 17.65 -42.33
CA ARG A 106 11.65 16.81 -41.14
C ARG A 106 10.46 17.28 -40.33
N LEU A 107 10.24 18.59 -40.25
CA LEU A 107 9.12 19.17 -39.51
C LEU A 107 7.80 18.80 -40.21
N SER A 108 7.72 19.02 -41.53
CA SER A 108 6.52 18.66 -42.31
C SER A 108 6.23 17.15 -42.25
N TYR A 109 7.26 16.30 -42.26
CA TYR A 109 7.09 14.86 -42.11
C TYR A 109 6.49 14.47 -40.75
N ILE A 110 6.95 15.09 -39.66
CA ILE A 110 6.41 14.80 -38.31
C ILE A 110 4.95 15.23 -38.24
N GLN A 111 4.58 16.36 -38.85
CA GLN A 111 3.19 16.82 -38.93
C GLN A 111 2.29 15.82 -39.66
N GLU A 112 2.68 15.41 -40.87
CA GLU A 112 1.92 14.41 -41.65
C GLU A 112 1.85 13.06 -40.93
N LEU A 113 2.93 12.64 -40.26
CA LEU A 113 2.96 11.41 -39.45
C LEU A 113 1.98 11.49 -38.28
N SER A 114 1.95 12.61 -37.58
CA SER A 114 1.07 12.84 -36.43
C SER A 114 -0.40 12.86 -36.85
N GLU A 115 -0.75 13.50 -37.97
CA GLU A 115 -2.11 13.48 -38.54
C GLU A 115 -2.57 12.06 -38.91
N MET A 116 -1.68 11.28 -39.52
CA MET A 116 -1.96 9.92 -39.90
C MET A 116 -2.16 9.02 -38.66
N LEU A 117 -1.27 9.12 -37.68
CA LEU A 117 -1.39 8.38 -36.42
C LEU A 117 -2.65 8.79 -35.64
N ALA A 118 -2.97 10.08 -35.59
CA ALA A 118 -4.18 10.61 -34.97
C ALA A 118 -5.44 9.98 -35.57
N LYS A 119 -5.51 9.88 -36.91
CA LYS A 119 -6.65 9.27 -37.60
C LYS A 119 -6.79 7.77 -37.30
N GLU A 120 -5.70 7.02 -37.37
CA GLU A 120 -5.72 5.56 -37.18
C GLU A 120 -5.89 5.16 -35.70
N LEU A 121 -5.43 6.00 -34.76
CA LEU A 121 -5.47 5.74 -33.32
C LEU A 121 -6.59 6.47 -32.57
N SER A 122 -7.33 7.35 -33.25
CA SER A 122 -8.32 8.27 -32.64
C SER A 122 -7.72 9.13 -31.52
N LEU A 123 -6.58 9.77 -31.81
CA LEU A 123 -5.85 10.66 -30.90
C LEU A 123 -5.75 12.07 -31.48
N ASP A 124 -5.34 13.04 -30.67
CA ASP A 124 -5.09 14.40 -31.14
C ASP A 124 -3.72 14.52 -31.86
N PRO A 125 -3.67 15.10 -33.08
CA PRO A 125 -2.43 15.20 -33.84
C PRO A 125 -1.40 16.14 -33.22
N THR A 126 -1.82 17.22 -32.56
CA THR A 126 -0.89 18.17 -31.94
C THR A 126 -0.23 17.56 -30.70
N GLU A 127 -0.97 16.78 -29.92
CA GLU A 127 -0.44 16.04 -28.77
C GLU A 127 0.63 15.02 -29.20
N ILE A 128 0.40 14.31 -30.32
CA ILE A 128 1.38 13.37 -30.88
C ILE A 128 2.63 14.11 -31.34
N GLU A 129 2.49 15.20 -32.10
CA GLU A 129 3.61 16.00 -32.59
C GLU A 129 4.46 16.54 -31.43
N ASP A 130 3.82 17.12 -30.42
CA ASP A 130 4.50 17.62 -29.22
C ASP A 130 5.21 16.50 -28.47
N THR A 131 4.56 15.35 -28.31
CA THR A 131 5.16 14.18 -27.67
C THR A 131 6.42 13.71 -28.43
N ILE A 132 6.38 13.75 -29.77
CA ILE A 132 7.52 13.40 -30.61
C ILE A 132 8.68 14.36 -30.37
N HIS A 133 8.45 15.66 -30.48
CA HIS A 133 9.50 16.67 -30.29
C HIS A 133 10.08 16.67 -28.88
N ALA A 134 9.24 16.44 -27.87
CA ALA A 134 9.64 16.36 -26.47
C ALA A 134 10.61 15.24 -26.20
N LYS A 135 10.20 14.03 -26.57
CA LYS A 135 10.96 12.82 -26.28
C LYS A 135 12.18 12.69 -27.20
N ALA A 136 12.10 13.23 -28.42
CA ALA A 136 13.24 13.36 -29.34
C ALA A 136 14.44 14.10 -28.73
N SER A 137 14.19 15.13 -27.91
CA SER A 137 15.27 15.95 -27.31
C SER A 137 16.11 15.21 -26.26
N LEU A 138 15.59 14.10 -25.72
CA LEU A 138 16.22 13.38 -24.59
C LEU A 138 16.57 11.95 -24.90
N PHE A 139 15.64 11.25 -25.56
CA PHE A 139 15.73 9.84 -25.86
C PHE A 139 15.58 9.65 -27.37
N PRO A 140 16.40 10.31 -28.21
CA PRO A 140 16.30 10.19 -29.66
C PRO A 140 16.45 8.74 -30.11
N HIS A 141 17.11 7.88 -29.32
CA HIS A 141 17.39 6.49 -29.65
C HIS A 141 16.42 5.46 -29.06
N THR A 142 15.46 5.88 -28.23
CA THR A 142 14.50 4.99 -27.58
C THR A 142 13.12 5.21 -28.18
N PRO A 143 12.45 4.17 -28.71
CA PRO A 143 11.07 4.30 -29.14
C PRO A 143 10.19 4.63 -27.94
N PHE A 144 9.30 5.60 -28.10
CA PHE A 144 8.36 5.97 -27.05
C PHE A 144 6.93 5.65 -27.45
N ILE A 145 6.15 5.19 -26.47
CA ILE A 145 4.77 4.77 -26.65
C ILE A 145 3.88 6.00 -26.85
N ILE A 146 3.02 5.93 -27.86
CA ILE A 146 1.96 6.89 -28.18
C ILE A 146 0.62 6.39 -27.62
N LYS A 147 0.27 5.13 -27.92
CA LYS A 147 -0.97 4.49 -27.43
C LYS A 147 -0.65 3.10 -26.88
N ASP A 148 -1.15 2.85 -25.68
CA ASP A 148 -1.14 1.55 -25.02
C ASP A 148 -2.41 0.75 -25.33
N ASP A 149 -2.33 -0.58 -25.26
CA ASP A 149 -3.46 -1.51 -25.37
C ASP A 149 -4.27 -1.37 -26.69
N LEU A 150 -3.57 -1.40 -27.85
CA LEU A 150 -4.20 -1.42 -29.17
C LEU A 150 -5.07 -2.66 -29.39
N SER A 151 -6.15 -2.51 -30.14
CA SER A 151 -6.86 -3.65 -30.73
C SER A 151 -5.97 -4.40 -31.72
N GLU A 152 -6.27 -5.68 -31.93
CA GLU A 152 -5.52 -6.49 -32.88
C GLU A 152 -5.61 -5.95 -34.32
N GLY A 153 -6.76 -5.37 -34.69
CA GLY A 153 -6.97 -4.68 -35.97
C GLY A 153 -6.07 -3.44 -36.13
N GLU A 154 -6.05 -2.54 -35.13
CA GLU A 154 -5.16 -1.37 -35.12
C GLU A 154 -3.68 -1.78 -35.19
N TYR A 155 -3.30 -2.84 -34.47
CA TYR A 155 -1.92 -3.34 -34.48
C TYR A 155 -1.48 -3.79 -35.87
N TYR A 156 -2.24 -4.64 -36.54
CA TYR A 156 -1.87 -5.10 -37.89
C TYR A 156 -1.91 -3.96 -38.90
N ARG A 157 -2.85 -3.03 -38.76
CA ARG A 157 -2.93 -1.84 -39.59
C ARG A 157 -1.66 -0.97 -39.47
N LEU A 158 -1.23 -0.67 -38.25
CA LEU A 158 0.03 0.04 -38.00
C LEU A 158 1.25 -0.77 -38.48
N LYS A 159 1.25 -2.09 -38.31
CA LYS A 159 2.34 -2.96 -38.76
C LYS A 159 2.52 -2.93 -40.28
N MET A 160 1.44 -2.80 -41.04
CA MET A 160 1.51 -2.60 -42.50
C MET A 160 2.06 -1.21 -42.85
N LEU A 161 1.62 -0.17 -42.12
CA LEU A 161 2.06 1.21 -42.33
C LEU A 161 3.52 1.47 -41.94
N GLU A 162 4.10 0.66 -41.04
CA GLU A 162 5.51 0.69 -40.64
C GLU A 162 6.48 0.60 -41.83
N ARG A 163 6.07 -0.06 -42.94
CA ARG A 163 6.86 -0.10 -44.18
C ARG A 163 6.87 1.24 -44.94
N LYS A 164 5.79 2.01 -44.85
CA LYS A 164 5.58 3.26 -45.58
C LYS A 164 6.09 4.48 -44.80
N TRP A 165 5.92 4.45 -43.48
CA TRP A 165 6.25 5.56 -42.60
C TRP A 165 7.46 5.22 -41.73
N LEU A 166 8.58 5.90 -41.98
CA LEU A 166 9.75 5.86 -41.10
C LEU A 166 9.42 6.36 -39.69
N GLY A 167 9.85 5.60 -38.69
CA GLY A 167 9.73 5.96 -37.29
C GLY A 167 8.50 5.39 -36.60
N ILE A 168 7.54 4.79 -37.30
CA ILE A 168 6.48 4.02 -36.65
C ILE A 168 7.04 2.69 -36.15
N ALA A 169 6.61 2.26 -34.98
CA ALA A 169 6.87 0.92 -34.46
C ALA A 169 5.61 0.36 -33.81
N ALA A 170 5.04 -0.70 -34.39
CA ALA A 170 4.00 -1.48 -33.74
C ALA A 170 4.65 -2.57 -32.88
N LEU A 171 4.62 -2.39 -31.55
CA LEU A 171 5.27 -3.27 -30.58
C LEU A 171 4.27 -4.30 -30.04
N ARG A 172 4.68 -5.57 -30.01
CA ARG A 172 3.98 -6.63 -29.29
C ARG A 172 4.74 -6.86 -27.98
N THR A 173 4.14 -6.50 -26.86
CA THR A 173 4.69 -6.65 -25.52
C THR A 173 3.80 -7.56 -24.67
N SER A 174 4.23 -7.82 -23.44
CA SER A 174 3.51 -8.69 -22.51
C SER A 174 3.06 -7.88 -21.29
N LYS A 175 1.78 -7.99 -20.92
CA LYS A 175 1.18 -7.38 -19.72
C LYS A 175 0.94 -8.47 -18.68
N ARG A 176 1.33 -8.22 -17.43
CA ARG A 176 1.04 -9.14 -16.32
C ARG A 176 -0.47 -9.21 -16.07
N TYR A 177 -0.99 -10.41 -15.83
CA TYR A 177 -2.40 -10.66 -15.56
C TYR A 177 -2.57 -11.75 -14.50
N TYR A 178 -3.48 -11.52 -13.55
CA TYR A 178 -3.78 -12.44 -12.45
C TYR A 178 -5.16 -13.06 -12.70
N PRO A 179 -5.26 -14.32 -13.16
CA PRO A 179 -6.52 -14.94 -13.56
C PRO A 179 -7.56 -15.03 -12.44
N TRP A 180 -7.10 -15.22 -11.19
CA TRP A 180 -7.95 -15.39 -10.01
C TRP A 180 -8.33 -14.07 -9.33
N GLY A 181 -8.04 -12.93 -9.96
CA GLY A 181 -8.38 -11.60 -9.46
C GLY A 181 -7.88 -11.39 -8.03
N LYS A 182 -8.82 -11.21 -7.10
CA LYS A 182 -8.57 -10.91 -5.68
C LYS A 182 -8.06 -12.10 -4.85
N ALA A 183 -8.22 -13.33 -5.34
CA ALA A 183 -7.88 -14.51 -4.55
C ALA A 183 -6.36 -14.66 -4.37
N GLY A 184 -5.91 -14.75 -3.12
CA GLY A 184 -4.49 -14.84 -2.79
C GLY A 184 -3.67 -13.58 -3.12
N ALA A 185 -4.33 -12.44 -3.34
CA ALA A 185 -3.67 -11.22 -3.81
C ALA A 185 -2.62 -10.66 -2.84
N ASP A 186 -2.84 -10.76 -1.53
CA ASP A 186 -1.87 -10.36 -0.51
C ASP A 186 -0.59 -11.21 -0.55
N THR A 187 -0.75 -12.49 -0.88
CA THR A 187 0.33 -13.47 -0.94
C THR A 187 1.09 -13.37 -2.26
N LEU A 188 0.37 -13.28 -3.39
CA LEU A 188 0.95 -13.11 -4.72
C LEU A 188 1.61 -11.73 -4.87
N GLY A 189 0.94 -10.70 -4.36
CA GLY A 189 1.30 -9.31 -4.56
C GLY A 189 0.93 -8.79 -5.94
N TYR A 190 1.53 -7.65 -6.30
CA TYR A 190 1.27 -6.95 -7.56
C TYR A 190 2.55 -6.32 -8.10
N LEU A 191 2.53 -5.99 -9.40
CA LEU A 191 3.56 -5.16 -10.01
C LEU A 191 3.14 -3.69 -9.96
N GLY A 192 4.12 -2.80 -9.88
CA GLY A 192 3.92 -1.38 -10.02
C GLY A 192 5.14 -0.70 -10.63
N ALA A 193 4.99 0.55 -11.07
CA ALA A 193 6.10 1.32 -11.61
C ALA A 193 7.25 1.44 -10.60
N ILE A 194 8.49 1.41 -11.09
CA ILE A 194 9.64 1.77 -10.24
C ILE A 194 9.46 3.20 -9.72
N SER A 195 9.76 3.42 -8.44
CA SER A 195 9.62 4.79 -7.90
C SER A 195 10.79 5.66 -8.35
N ASP A 196 10.54 6.95 -8.66
CA ASP A 196 11.60 7.87 -9.09
C ASP A 196 12.78 7.90 -8.13
N ARG A 197 12.50 7.89 -6.81
CA ARG A 197 13.54 7.88 -5.77
C ARG A 197 14.39 6.62 -5.83
N GLU A 198 13.77 5.46 -6.06
CA GLU A 198 14.43 4.16 -6.16
C GLU A 198 15.27 4.07 -7.45
N TYR A 199 14.72 4.52 -8.58
CA TYR A 199 15.45 4.60 -9.84
C TYR A 199 16.67 5.52 -9.74
N VAL A 200 16.49 6.73 -9.19
CA VAL A 200 17.60 7.70 -8.99
C VAL A 200 18.67 7.13 -8.05
N LYS A 201 18.26 6.42 -6.99
CA LYS A 201 19.21 5.76 -6.08
C LYS A 201 20.05 4.71 -6.81
N ILE A 202 19.41 3.84 -7.61
CA ILE A 202 20.10 2.81 -8.40
C ILE A 202 21.01 3.44 -9.46
N ALA A 203 20.55 4.48 -10.16
CA ALA A 203 21.33 5.17 -11.18
C ALA A 203 22.58 5.86 -10.59
N ASN A 204 22.43 6.52 -9.43
CA ASN A 204 23.55 7.13 -8.73
C ASN A 204 24.56 6.08 -8.26
N GLU A 205 24.10 4.99 -7.65
CA GLU A 205 24.95 3.86 -7.24
C GLU A 205 25.73 3.28 -8.44
N LEU A 206 25.05 3.07 -9.56
CA LEU A 206 25.68 2.55 -10.78
C LEU A 206 26.74 3.51 -11.34
N ASN A 207 26.50 4.82 -11.29
CA ASN A 207 27.49 5.81 -11.72
C ASN A 207 28.70 5.87 -10.77
N THR A 208 28.50 5.79 -9.46
CA THR A 208 29.61 5.79 -8.49
C THR A 208 30.49 4.56 -8.63
N LEU A 209 29.89 3.39 -8.84
CA LEU A 209 30.65 2.15 -9.05
C LEU A 209 31.40 2.17 -10.39
N LYS A 210 30.79 2.70 -11.46
CA LYS A 210 31.48 2.89 -12.75
C LYS A 210 32.66 3.85 -12.66
N ALA A 211 32.50 4.96 -11.93
CA ALA A 211 33.56 5.93 -11.73
C ALA A 211 34.74 5.28 -11.02
N TYR A 212 34.48 4.58 -9.91
CA TYR A 212 35.51 3.83 -9.18
C TYR A 212 36.25 2.82 -10.07
N VAL A 213 35.54 2.00 -10.85
CA VAL A 213 36.17 1.01 -11.73
C VAL A 213 37.02 1.69 -12.80
N LYS A 214 36.52 2.78 -13.40
CA LYS A 214 37.24 3.54 -14.42
C LYS A 214 38.51 4.21 -13.88
N GLU A 215 38.42 4.85 -12.72
CA GLU A 215 39.55 5.52 -12.06
C GLU A 215 40.60 4.49 -11.64
N ARG A 216 40.17 3.32 -11.16
CA ARG A 216 41.06 2.20 -10.83
C ARG A 216 41.73 1.59 -12.06
N GLU A 217 41.00 1.40 -13.15
CA GLU A 217 41.56 0.96 -14.45
C GLU A 217 42.56 1.97 -15.02
N ALA A 218 42.37 3.26 -14.73
CA ALA A 218 43.31 4.33 -15.08
C ALA A 218 44.56 4.37 -14.17
N GLY A 219 44.63 3.52 -13.14
CA GLY A 219 45.76 3.44 -12.22
C GLY A 219 45.73 4.49 -11.10
N GLU A 220 44.62 5.18 -10.88
CA GLU A 220 44.51 6.19 -9.82
C GLU A 220 44.28 5.55 -8.44
N PRO A 221 44.92 6.06 -7.37
CA PRO A 221 44.70 5.60 -6.01
C PRO A 221 43.31 6.04 -5.51
N THR A 222 42.32 5.17 -5.69
CA THR A 222 40.92 5.43 -5.34
C THR A 222 40.46 4.66 -4.11
N LEU A 223 39.75 5.36 -3.22
CA LEU A 223 39.13 4.77 -2.03
C LEU A 223 37.93 3.91 -2.43
N LEU A 224 37.71 2.82 -1.70
CA LEU A 224 36.55 1.96 -1.88
C LEU A 224 35.24 2.75 -1.64
N PRO A 225 34.22 2.57 -2.49
CA PRO A 225 32.91 3.15 -2.25
C PRO A 225 32.33 2.68 -0.91
N LYS A 226 31.57 3.55 -0.23
CA LYS A 226 30.99 3.24 1.10
C LYS A 226 30.16 1.96 1.05
N GLY A 227 30.45 1.02 1.96
CA GLY A 227 29.71 -0.24 2.11
C GLY A 227 30.36 -1.46 1.44
N PHE A 228 31.47 -1.28 0.70
CA PHE A 228 32.24 -2.38 0.12
C PHE A 228 33.55 -2.58 0.87
N LYS A 229 33.88 -3.84 1.15
CA LYS A 229 35.13 -4.21 1.83
C LYS A 229 36.22 -4.55 0.82
N THR A 230 35.83 -5.02 -0.36
CA THR A 230 36.78 -5.41 -1.41
C THR A 230 36.40 -4.83 -2.78
N PRO A 231 37.39 -4.62 -3.67
CA PRO A 231 37.10 -4.19 -5.04
C PRO A 231 36.38 -5.25 -5.89
N LEU A 232 36.46 -6.53 -5.50
CA LEU A 232 35.73 -7.61 -6.16
C LEU A 232 34.22 -7.45 -5.95
N GLU A 233 33.81 -7.16 -4.71
CA GLU A 233 32.40 -6.87 -4.39
C GLU A 233 31.87 -5.67 -5.19
N VAL A 234 32.69 -4.66 -5.44
CA VAL A 234 32.32 -3.50 -6.28
C VAL A 234 32.06 -3.93 -7.73
N ASN A 235 32.92 -4.76 -8.30
CA ASN A 235 32.75 -5.29 -9.65
C ASN A 235 31.53 -6.22 -9.75
N GLU A 236 31.31 -7.08 -8.76
CA GLU A 236 30.13 -7.95 -8.69
C GLU A 236 28.85 -7.13 -8.60
N ARG A 237 28.81 -6.11 -7.73
CA ARG A 237 27.67 -5.21 -7.60
C ARG A 237 27.43 -4.38 -8.86
N LEU A 238 28.49 -3.87 -9.48
CA LEU A 238 28.38 -3.14 -10.73
C LEU A 238 27.77 -4.04 -11.82
N ASN A 239 28.26 -5.27 -11.94
CA ASN A 239 27.71 -6.25 -12.85
C ASN A 239 26.25 -6.60 -12.52
N GLU A 240 25.90 -6.74 -11.25
CA GLU A 240 24.53 -6.96 -10.78
C GLU A 240 23.60 -5.83 -11.22
N LEU A 241 23.94 -4.57 -10.93
CA LEU A 241 23.13 -3.41 -11.30
C LEU A 241 23.05 -3.23 -12.82
N GLN A 242 24.14 -3.46 -13.55
CA GLN A 242 24.15 -3.44 -15.02
C GLN A 242 23.29 -4.57 -15.62
N ASN A 243 23.21 -5.72 -14.94
CA ASN A 243 22.36 -6.84 -15.35
C ASN A 243 20.88 -6.61 -15.01
N LYS A 244 20.60 -5.86 -13.95
CA LYS A 244 19.24 -5.52 -13.55
C LYS A 244 18.57 -4.52 -14.51
N SER A 245 19.37 -3.71 -15.22
CA SER A 245 19.00 -2.76 -16.28
C SER A 245 17.54 -2.27 -16.21
N TYR A 246 17.14 -1.72 -15.07
CA TYR A 246 15.80 -1.16 -14.90
C TYR A 246 15.67 0.01 -15.87
N THR A 247 14.65 -0.03 -16.73
CA THR A 247 14.16 1.18 -17.38
C THR A 247 13.20 1.89 -16.43
N ILE A 248 13.07 3.21 -16.58
CA ILE A 248 12.11 4.00 -15.79
C ILE A 248 10.66 3.54 -15.99
N ASN A 249 10.39 2.81 -17.07
CA ASN A 249 9.06 2.30 -17.43
C ASN A 249 8.86 0.83 -17.03
N ASP A 250 9.87 0.17 -16.44
CA ASP A 250 9.74 -1.22 -16.04
C ASP A 250 8.81 -1.37 -14.84
N LEU A 251 7.94 -2.37 -14.90
CA LEU A 251 7.11 -2.79 -13.79
C LEU A 251 7.90 -3.74 -12.89
N VAL A 252 7.95 -3.42 -11.60
CA VAL A 252 8.69 -4.17 -10.58
C VAL A 252 7.71 -4.71 -9.53
N GLY A 253 8.00 -5.87 -8.95
CA GLY A 253 7.19 -6.40 -7.85
C GLY A 253 7.15 -5.45 -6.65
N LYS A 254 5.96 -5.08 -6.19
CA LYS A 254 5.76 -4.16 -5.06
C LYS A 254 5.30 -4.84 -3.77
N GLY A 255 4.67 -6.00 -3.88
CA GLY A 255 4.24 -6.82 -2.73
C GLY A 255 4.34 -8.31 -3.03
N GLY A 256 4.10 -9.12 -2.01
CA GLY A 256 3.98 -10.58 -2.10
C GLY A 256 5.16 -11.30 -2.78
N ILE A 257 4.86 -12.46 -3.37
CA ILE A 257 5.78 -13.27 -4.17
C ILE A 257 6.33 -12.51 -5.37
N GLU A 258 5.54 -11.63 -6.00
CA GLU A 258 6.00 -10.81 -7.12
C GLU A 258 7.20 -9.92 -6.74
N LYS A 259 7.24 -9.40 -5.51
CA LYS A 259 8.37 -8.63 -4.99
C LYS A 259 9.52 -9.52 -4.51
N GLU A 260 9.23 -10.57 -3.76
CA GLU A 260 10.27 -11.46 -3.22
C GLU A 260 11.06 -12.15 -4.34
N LEU A 261 10.36 -12.65 -5.36
CA LEU A 261 10.96 -13.33 -6.50
C LEU A 261 11.15 -12.41 -7.71
N ASP A 262 11.17 -11.08 -7.54
CA ASP A 262 11.20 -10.14 -8.66
C ASP A 262 12.37 -10.38 -9.62
N GLU A 263 13.56 -10.61 -9.08
CA GLU A 263 14.77 -10.92 -9.86
C GLU A 263 14.67 -12.29 -10.55
N ALA A 264 14.17 -13.30 -9.86
CA ALA A 264 14.03 -14.65 -10.40
C ALA A 264 12.98 -14.71 -11.51
N LEU A 265 11.84 -14.03 -11.33
CA LEU A 265 10.72 -14.00 -12.27
C LEU A 265 11.04 -13.14 -13.50
N ARG A 266 11.77 -12.03 -13.36
CA ARG A 266 12.05 -11.15 -14.51
C ARG A 266 12.99 -11.80 -15.53
N GLY A 267 13.96 -12.59 -15.07
CA GLY A 267 15.05 -13.06 -15.92
C GLY A 267 16.04 -11.93 -16.25
N LYS A 268 16.93 -12.18 -17.20
CA LYS A 268 17.99 -11.23 -17.60
C LYS A 268 17.85 -10.90 -19.07
N CYS A 269 17.67 -9.62 -19.38
CA CYS A 269 17.55 -9.16 -20.76
C CYS A 269 18.80 -9.49 -21.58
N GLY A 270 18.59 -9.88 -22.83
CA GLY A 270 19.66 -10.14 -23.79
C GLY A 270 20.24 -8.84 -24.33
N LYS A 271 21.42 -8.93 -24.93
CA LYS A 271 22.04 -7.83 -25.68
C LYS A 271 22.46 -8.34 -27.05
N ARG A 272 21.92 -7.76 -28.11
CA ARG A 272 22.38 -8.00 -29.48
C ARG A 272 23.18 -6.80 -29.96
N VAL A 273 24.37 -7.05 -30.49
CA VAL A 273 25.20 -6.01 -31.08
C VAL A 273 25.05 -6.10 -32.59
N PHE A 274 24.64 -5.00 -33.21
CA PHE A 274 24.52 -4.87 -34.65
C PHE A 274 25.54 -3.85 -35.16
N GLU A 275 26.09 -4.12 -36.33
CA GLU A 275 26.71 -3.12 -37.18
C GLU A 275 25.59 -2.34 -37.85
N ILE A 276 25.60 -1.02 -37.69
CA ILE A 276 24.67 -0.10 -38.33
C ILE A 276 25.40 0.71 -39.39
N ASP A 277 24.75 0.95 -40.53
CA ASP A 277 25.25 1.89 -41.52
C ASP A 277 25.16 3.35 -41.01
N THR A 278 25.69 4.29 -41.79
CA THR A 278 25.58 5.74 -41.51
C THR A 278 24.14 6.25 -41.52
N GLN A 279 23.22 5.48 -42.09
CA GLN A 279 21.78 5.74 -42.13
C GLN A 279 21.04 5.12 -40.92
N GLY A 280 21.70 4.29 -40.10
CA GLY A 280 21.13 3.61 -38.94
C GLY A 280 20.42 2.28 -39.24
N ASN A 281 20.51 1.76 -40.46
CA ASN A 281 20.00 0.44 -40.82
C ASN A 281 20.90 -0.65 -40.25
N PHE A 282 20.32 -1.73 -39.75
CA PHE A 282 21.07 -2.87 -39.23
C PHE A 282 21.66 -3.67 -40.40
N LEU A 283 22.98 -3.63 -40.58
CA LEU A 283 23.70 -4.34 -41.64
C LEU A 283 23.89 -5.81 -41.29
N ARG A 284 24.58 -6.08 -40.18
CA ARG A 284 24.81 -7.44 -39.69
C ARG A 284 24.93 -7.51 -38.18
N ARG A 285 24.71 -8.70 -37.65
CA ARG A 285 24.93 -9.03 -36.25
C ARG A 285 26.41 -9.32 -36.00
N ILE A 286 26.98 -8.75 -34.93
CA ILE A 286 28.38 -8.97 -34.53
C ILE A 286 28.45 -10.04 -33.42
N PRO A 287 29.51 -10.90 -33.39
CA PRO A 287 29.81 -11.76 -32.26
C PRO A 287 30.03 -10.96 -30.96
N GLY A 288 29.54 -11.47 -29.82
CA GLY A 288 29.51 -10.73 -28.54
C GLY A 288 28.09 -10.40 -28.04
N ALA A 289 27.07 -10.95 -28.68
CA ALA A 289 25.70 -10.90 -28.18
C ALA A 289 25.54 -11.80 -26.93
N ARG A 290 24.87 -11.27 -25.91
CA ARG A 290 24.43 -12.05 -24.75
C ARG A 290 22.99 -12.51 -25.01
N PRO A 291 22.69 -13.82 -25.03
CA PRO A 291 21.31 -14.27 -25.19
C PRO A 291 20.46 -13.84 -23.99
N PRO A 292 19.17 -13.51 -24.21
CA PRO A 292 18.24 -13.30 -23.12
C PRO A 292 18.09 -14.58 -22.29
N VAL A 293 18.11 -14.44 -20.96
CA VAL A 293 17.85 -15.56 -20.05
C VAL A 293 16.41 -15.42 -19.55
N PRO A 294 15.51 -16.37 -19.87
CA PRO A 294 14.12 -16.32 -19.42
C PRO A 294 14.04 -16.31 -17.89
N GLY A 295 12.99 -15.69 -17.36
CA GLY A 295 12.69 -15.79 -15.94
C GLY A 295 12.45 -17.23 -15.50
N ARG A 296 12.65 -17.51 -14.22
CA ARG A 296 12.35 -18.81 -13.61
C ARG A 296 10.89 -18.86 -13.19
N ARG A 297 10.17 -19.87 -13.68
CA ARG A 297 8.80 -20.17 -13.25
C ARG A 297 8.79 -20.53 -11.78
N ALA A 298 7.91 -19.90 -11.01
CA ALA A 298 7.71 -20.23 -9.61
C ALA A 298 6.48 -21.13 -9.43
N VAL A 299 6.67 -22.24 -8.73
CA VAL A 299 5.59 -23.13 -8.26
C VAL A 299 5.52 -22.98 -6.75
N LEU A 300 4.35 -22.57 -6.26
CA LEU A 300 4.11 -22.31 -4.85
C LEU A 300 3.59 -23.57 -4.15
N SER A 301 3.69 -23.64 -2.83
CA SER A 301 3.03 -24.66 -1.99
C SER A 301 1.54 -24.40 -1.80
N LEU A 302 1.09 -23.18 -2.11
CA LEU A 302 -0.30 -22.76 -1.99
C LEU A 302 -1.20 -23.60 -2.90
N SER A 303 -2.41 -23.89 -2.42
CA SER A 303 -3.52 -24.35 -3.24
C SER A 303 -4.47 -23.19 -3.45
N ILE A 304 -4.68 -22.79 -4.71
CA ILE A 304 -5.57 -21.65 -5.01
C ILE A 304 -7.03 -21.95 -4.64
N GLU A 305 -7.45 -23.20 -4.80
CA GLU A 305 -8.79 -23.66 -4.42
C GLU A 305 -9.00 -23.55 -2.89
N LEU A 306 -8.01 -23.98 -2.09
CA LEU A 306 -8.08 -23.85 -0.62
C LEU A 306 -8.00 -22.38 -0.18
N GLN A 307 -7.15 -21.58 -0.83
CA GLN A 307 -6.99 -20.15 -0.57
C GLN A 307 -8.29 -19.38 -0.82
N ALA A 308 -8.89 -19.55 -2.01
CA ALA A 308 -10.13 -18.87 -2.39
C ALA A 308 -11.30 -19.29 -1.48
N PHE A 309 -11.37 -20.58 -1.13
CA PHE A 309 -12.35 -21.09 -0.19
C PHE A 309 -12.18 -20.48 1.21
N ALA A 310 -10.95 -20.39 1.72
CA ALA A 310 -10.67 -19.77 3.01
C ALA A 310 -11.08 -18.28 3.07
N GLU A 311 -10.81 -17.53 2.01
CA GLU A 311 -11.25 -16.14 1.88
C GLU A 311 -12.77 -15.99 1.78
N GLN A 312 -13.42 -16.91 1.05
CA GLN A 312 -14.88 -17.00 0.99
C GLN A 312 -15.48 -17.26 2.38
N LEU A 313 -14.89 -18.15 3.17
CA LEU A 313 -15.36 -18.44 4.53
C LEU A 313 -15.28 -17.22 5.44
N LEU A 314 -14.18 -16.46 5.35
CA LEU A 314 -14.02 -15.20 6.10
C LEU A 314 -15.09 -14.18 5.72
N ALA A 315 -15.34 -13.99 4.42
CA ALA A 315 -16.36 -13.05 3.94
C ALA A 315 -17.79 -13.50 4.29
N THR A 316 -18.07 -14.81 4.26
CA THR A 316 -19.36 -15.36 4.66
C THR A 316 -19.61 -15.13 6.15
N TYR A 317 -18.58 -15.34 6.97
CA TYR A 317 -18.67 -15.10 8.42
C TYR A 317 -18.92 -13.63 8.73
N GLU A 318 -18.18 -12.71 8.09
CA GLU A 318 -18.38 -11.27 8.26
C GLU A 318 -19.82 -10.86 7.92
N CYS A 319 -20.35 -11.33 6.79
CA CYS A 319 -21.70 -11.01 6.33
C CYS A 319 -22.78 -11.43 7.32
N GLU A 320 -22.70 -12.64 7.88
CA GLU A 320 -23.67 -13.14 8.85
C GLU A 320 -23.59 -12.41 10.20
N GLU A 321 -22.39 -12.04 10.65
CA GLU A 321 -22.22 -11.27 11.88
C GLU A 321 -22.68 -9.82 11.73
N SER A 322 -22.45 -9.22 10.56
CA SER A 322 -22.93 -7.88 10.22
C SER A 322 -24.46 -7.80 10.25
N LYS A 323 -25.19 -8.87 9.90
CA LYS A 323 -26.67 -8.93 10.00
C LYS A 323 -27.18 -8.95 11.45
N LYS A 324 -26.49 -9.65 12.35
CA LYS A 324 -26.88 -9.73 13.78
C LYS A 324 -26.80 -8.38 14.48
N GLU A 325 -25.85 -7.55 14.06
CA GLU A 325 -25.57 -6.26 14.65
C GLU A 325 -26.15 -5.08 13.85
N ALA A 326 -27.11 -5.32 12.96
CA ALA A 326 -27.78 -4.31 12.12
C ALA A 326 -28.55 -3.20 12.91
N GLY A 327 -28.34 -3.08 14.22
CA GLY A 327 -28.80 -1.99 15.08
C GLY A 327 -27.76 -1.46 16.08
N GLY A 328 -26.48 -1.86 16.00
CA GLY A 328 -25.44 -1.51 16.96
C GLY A 328 -24.29 -0.69 16.37
N LEU A 329 -24.20 0.59 16.73
CA LEU A 329 -23.13 1.52 16.33
C LEU A 329 -21.72 1.17 16.87
N HIS A 330 -21.54 -0.03 17.42
CA HIS A 330 -20.36 -0.41 18.22
C HIS A 330 -19.41 -1.37 17.50
N SER A 331 -19.55 -1.56 16.20
CA SER A 331 -18.69 -2.45 15.41
C SER A 331 -18.19 -1.78 14.13
N PRO A 332 -16.98 -2.13 13.67
CA PRO A 332 -16.40 -1.53 12.48
C PRO A 332 -17.18 -1.90 11.23
N TRP A 333 -17.12 -1.03 10.21
CA TRP A 333 -17.76 -1.24 8.91
C TRP A 333 -17.33 -2.54 8.20
N ILE A 334 -16.06 -2.93 8.36
CA ILE A 334 -15.50 -4.20 7.87
C ILE A 334 -14.86 -4.91 9.06
N ARG A 335 -15.22 -6.18 9.28
CA ARG A 335 -14.52 -7.06 10.23
C ARG A 335 -13.44 -7.82 9.48
N GLY A 336 -12.18 -7.58 9.83
CA GLY A 336 -11.06 -8.29 9.24
C GLY A 336 -10.92 -9.72 9.78
N GLY A 337 -10.06 -10.51 9.14
CA GLY A 337 -9.72 -11.85 9.62
C GLY A 337 -8.66 -12.54 8.78
N ALA A 338 -8.15 -13.66 9.30
CA ALA A 338 -7.17 -14.49 8.61
C ALA A 338 -7.39 -15.98 8.87
N ILE A 339 -7.05 -16.80 7.88
CA ILE A 339 -6.99 -18.26 8.01
C ILE A 339 -5.63 -18.71 7.47
N VAL A 340 -4.88 -19.44 8.30
CA VAL A 340 -3.60 -20.03 7.94
C VAL A 340 -3.75 -21.55 7.96
N ALA A 341 -3.40 -22.21 6.86
CA ALA A 341 -3.34 -23.67 6.76
C ALA A 341 -1.92 -24.09 6.36
N MET A 342 -1.29 -24.98 7.13
CA MET A 342 0.11 -25.35 6.96
C MET A 342 0.32 -26.86 7.15
N ASP A 343 1.18 -27.48 6.34
CA ASP A 343 1.64 -28.86 6.58
C ASP A 343 2.72 -28.86 7.68
N PRO A 344 2.46 -29.48 8.84
CA PRO A 344 3.36 -29.39 9.98
C PRO A 344 4.70 -30.12 9.81
N ARG A 345 4.78 -31.04 8.83
CA ARG A 345 5.99 -31.87 8.60
C ARG A 345 6.98 -31.19 7.68
N THR A 346 6.51 -30.28 6.83
CA THR A 346 7.32 -29.63 5.79
C THR A 346 7.43 -28.12 5.95
N GLY A 347 6.58 -27.51 6.77
CA GLY A 347 6.45 -26.05 6.88
C GLY A 347 5.81 -25.41 5.66
N GLU A 348 5.23 -26.20 4.74
CA GLU A 348 4.54 -25.68 3.56
C GLU A 348 3.24 -24.97 3.93
N VAL A 349 3.14 -23.70 3.54
CA VAL A 349 1.90 -22.93 3.68
C VAL A 349 0.98 -23.26 2.51
N LEU A 350 -0.20 -23.80 2.82
CA LEU A 350 -1.18 -24.26 1.84
C LEU A 350 -2.24 -23.21 1.54
N ALA A 351 -2.60 -22.42 2.56
CA ALA A 351 -3.42 -21.23 2.44
C ALA A 351 -2.96 -20.18 3.47
N LEU A 352 -2.90 -18.93 3.02
CA LEU A 352 -2.57 -17.75 3.82
C LEU A 352 -3.62 -16.67 3.54
N ALA A 353 -4.87 -16.96 3.89
CA ALA A 353 -6.03 -16.15 3.55
C ALA A 353 -6.20 -14.95 4.49
N SER A 354 -6.63 -13.83 3.92
CA SER A 354 -6.89 -12.58 4.60
C SER A 354 -8.15 -11.94 4.03
N HIS A 355 -8.94 -11.30 4.88
CA HIS A 355 -10.10 -10.49 4.50
C HIS A 355 -10.01 -9.14 5.21
N PRO A 356 -10.24 -7.99 4.52
CA PRO A 356 -10.68 -7.85 3.12
C PRO A 356 -9.55 -8.08 2.10
N ARG A 357 -9.90 -8.12 0.80
CA ARG A 357 -8.98 -8.46 -0.31
C ARG A 357 -8.78 -7.31 -1.29
N LEU A 358 -7.58 -7.22 -1.86
CA LEU A 358 -7.26 -6.30 -2.97
C LEU A 358 -7.31 -7.00 -4.33
N ASP A 359 -7.47 -6.24 -5.43
CA ASP A 359 -7.29 -6.76 -6.79
C ASP A 359 -5.91 -6.34 -7.36
N PRO A 360 -4.99 -7.29 -7.64
CA PRO A 360 -3.66 -6.98 -8.16
C PRO A 360 -3.70 -6.51 -9.62
N ASN A 361 -4.78 -6.79 -10.38
CA ASN A 361 -4.93 -6.32 -11.76
C ASN A 361 -5.12 -4.81 -11.85
N ASP A 362 -5.70 -4.19 -10.82
CA ASP A 362 -5.90 -2.73 -10.75
C ASP A 362 -4.58 -1.96 -10.69
N PHE A 363 -3.49 -2.57 -10.21
CA PHE A 363 -2.16 -1.95 -10.18
C PHE A 363 -1.42 -2.02 -11.53
N ILE A 364 -1.82 -2.94 -12.41
CA ILE A 364 -1.25 -3.09 -13.75
C ILE A 364 -1.89 -2.11 -14.74
N GLN A 365 -3.19 -1.85 -14.56
CA GLN A 365 -3.90 -0.82 -15.29
C GLN A 365 -3.58 0.52 -14.62
N LYS A 366 -3.26 1.59 -15.36
CA LYS A 366 -3.05 2.92 -14.77
C LYS A 366 -4.42 3.54 -14.39
N ASN A 367 -5.18 2.86 -13.53
CA ASN A 367 -6.55 3.21 -13.19
C ASN A 367 -6.62 4.00 -11.88
N GLY A 368 -7.58 4.92 -11.79
CA GLY A 368 -7.87 5.66 -10.55
C GLY A 368 -8.33 4.78 -9.37
N ARG A 369 -8.65 3.50 -9.59
CA ARG A 369 -9.09 2.55 -8.55
C ARG A 369 -7.99 2.14 -7.58
N VAL A 370 -6.71 2.40 -7.91
CA VAL A 370 -5.58 2.04 -7.04
C VAL A 370 -5.64 2.75 -5.68
N SER A 371 -6.18 3.98 -5.61
CA SER A 371 -6.33 4.73 -4.36
C SER A 371 -7.18 3.97 -3.33
N ARG A 372 -8.19 3.21 -3.80
CA ARG A 372 -9.07 2.35 -2.97
C ARG A 372 -8.27 1.36 -2.13
N TRP A 373 -7.26 0.74 -2.72
CA TRP A 373 -6.48 -0.33 -2.07
C TRP A 373 -5.37 0.20 -1.15
N LEU A 374 -4.89 1.41 -1.42
CA LEU A 374 -3.80 2.03 -0.66
C LEU A 374 -4.28 2.75 0.60
N GLU A 375 -5.59 3.01 0.72
CA GLU A 375 -6.23 3.66 1.89
C GLU A 375 -5.56 5.00 2.25
N ASN A 376 -5.23 5.79 1.22
CA ASN A 376 -4.54 7.08 1.35
C ASN A 376 -5.52 8.26 1.49
N ASP A 377 -4.98 9.45 1.76
CA ASP A 377 -5.76 10.68 1.92
C ASP A 377 -6.58 11.03 0.67
N SER A 378 -6.13 10.62 -0.52
CA SER A 378 -6.88 10.84 -1.76
C SER A 378 -8.17 10.02 -1.80
N LEU A 379 -8.18 8.78 -1.31
CA LEU A 379 -9.41 7.99 -1.16
C LEU A 379 -10.36 8.64 -0.17
N ILE A 380 -9.83 9.05 0.99
CA ILE A 380 -10.64 9.66 2.06
C ILE A 380 -11.26 10.98 1.58
N ALA A 381 -10.50 11.79 0.83
CA ALA A 381 -10.99 13.00 0.18
C ALA A 381 -12.15 12.69 -0.78
N GLN A 382 -11.99 11.70 -1.66
CA GLN A 382 -13.03 11.30 -2.61
C GLN A 382 -14.30 10.81 -1.92
N ILE A 383 -14.18 10.08 -0.80
CA ILE A 383 -15.32 9.63 -0.01
C ILE A 383 -16.02 10.79 0.70
N TRP A 384 -15.24 11.67 1.34
CA TRP A 384 -15.76 12.87 1.99
C TRP A 384 -16.49 13.74 0.97
N ASP A 385 -15.86 14.08 -0.14
CA ASP A 385 -16.40 14.97 -1.16
C ASP A 385 -17.57 14.36 -1.96
N GLY A 386 -17.94 13.09 -1.71
CA GLY A 386 -19.07 12.42 -2.37
C GLY A 386 -18.75 11.84 -3.75
N ALA A 387 -17.50 11.91 -4.20
CA ALA A 387 -17.07 11.37 -5.50
C ALA A 387 -16.98 9.84 -5.52
N LEU A 388 -16.73 9.20 -4.38
CA LEU A 388 -16.73 7.74 -4.24
C LEU A 388 -17.54 7.29 -3.02
N PRO A 389 -18.27 6.18 -3.11
CA PRO A 389 -18.92 5.60 -1.95
C PRO A 389 -17.92 4.85 -1.06
N LEU A 390 -18.24 4.74 0.24
CA LEU A 390 -17.66 3.70 1.09
C LEU A 390 -18.10 2.35 0.55
N SER A 391 -17.15 1.45 0.30
CA SER A 391 -17.43 0.14 -0.29
C SER A 391 -16.86 -1.00 0.54
N ARG A 392 -17.62 -2.09 0.66
CA ARG A 392 -17.18 -3.35 1.25
C ARG A 392 -17.63 -4.54 0.39
N GLU A 393 -16.91 -5.64 0.48
CA GLU A 393 -17.29 -6.90 -0.16
C GLU A 393 -18.15 -7.72 0.78
N LEU A 394 -19.28 -8.22 0.28
CA LEU A 394 -20.10 -9.22 0.93
C LEU A 394 -20.09 -10.51 0.10
N PHE A 395 -20.26 -11.65 0.76
CA PHE A 395 -20.42 -12.92 0.06
C PHE A 395 -21.87 -13.39 0.11
N ASP A 396 -22.49 -13.60 -1.05
CA ASP A 396 -23.81 -14.23 -1.15
C ASP A 396 -23.63 -15.75 -1.21
N ALA A 397 -23.89 -16.42 -0.09
CA ALA A 397 -23.76 -17.86 0.03
C ALA A 397 -24.69 -18.65 -0.90
N LYS A 398 -25.85 -18.09 -1.30
CA LYS A 398 -26.81 -18.77 -2.20
C LYS A 398 -26.33 -18.73 -3.64
N LYS A 399 -25.88 -17.55 -4.09
CA LYS A 399 -25.37 -17.36 -5.47
C LYS A 399 -23.92 -17.81 -5.63
N ARG A 400 -23.18 -17.95 -4.53
CA ARG A 400 -21.73 -18.18 -4.49
C ARG A 400 -20.93 -17.09 -5.21
N VAL A 401 -21.36 -15.84 -5.07
CA VAL A 401 -20.75 -14.67 -5.72
C VAL A 401 -20.46 -13.58 -4.70
N PHE A 402 -19.35 -12.86 -4.90
CA PHE A 402 -19.04 -11.65 -4.15
C PHE A 402 -19.86 -10.47 -4.67
N LEU A 403 -20.57 -9.80 -3.77
CA LEU A 403 -21.30 -8.57 -4.03
C LEU A 403 -20.54 -7.40 -3.41
N THR A 404 -20.70 -6.20 -3.97
CA THR A 404 -20.16 -4.98 -3.37
C THR A 404 -21.32 -4.19 -2.78
N GLU A 405 -21.24 -3.87 -1.48
CA GLU A 405 -22.13 -2.91 -0.84
C GLU A 405 -21.46 -1.55 -0.86
N GLU A 406 -22.20 -0.53 -1.32
CA GLU A 406 -21.73 0.83 -1.47
C GLU A 406 -22.65 1.79 -0.73
N THR A 407 -22.07 2.68 0.09
CA THR A 407 -22.81 3.71 0.82
C THR A 407 -22.10 5.05 0.68
N PHE A 408 -22.78 6.07 0.16
CA PHE A 408 -22.27 7.43 0.16
C PHE A 408 -22.27 8.01 1.58
N LEU A 409 -21.29 8.85 1.88
CA LEU A 409 -21.13 9.45 3.20
C LEU A 409 -22.01 10.71 3.31
N SER A 410 -23.23 10.56 3.83
CA SER A 410 -24.08 11.69 4.24
C SER A 410 -23.57 12.33 5.54
N TRP A 411 -24.11 13.49 5.90
CA TRP A 411 -23.80 14.14 7.18
C TRP A 411 -24.17 13.27 8.38
N GLU A 412 -25.37 12.70 8.38
CA GLU A 412 -25.85 11.76 9.39
C GLU A 412 -24.99 10.49 9.39
N GLY A 413 -24.65 9.98 8.20
CA GLY A 413 -23.79 8.82 8.04
C GLY A 413 -22.36 9.04 8.55
N TYR A 414 -21.87 10.28 8.51
CA TYR A 414 -20.61 10.69 9.12
C TYR A 414 -20.76 10.80 10.65
N LEU A 415 -21.76 11.53 11.14
CA LEU A 415 -22.00 11.69 12.58
C LEU A 415 -22.23 10.35 13.27
N ALA A 416 -23.00 9.45 12.68
CA ALA A 416 -23.22 8.09 13.18
C ALA A 416 -21.92 7.26 13.20
N ARG A 417 -20.90 7.57 12.40
CA ARG A 417 -19.61 6.86 12.47
C ARG A 417 -18.66 7.42 13.52
N VAL A 418 -18.85 8.69 13.91
CA VAL A 418 -17.92 9.44 14.77
C VAL A 418 -18.46 9.65 16.19
N LEU A 419 -19.79 9.65 16.36
CA LEU A 419 -20.50 9.87 17.62
C LEU A 419 -21.48 8.74 17.90
N ALA A 420 -21.71 8.42 19.18
CA ALA A 420 -22.78 7.51 19.55
C ALA A 420 -24.16 8.17 19.38
N PRO A 421 -25.22 7.46 18.97
CA PRO A 421 -26.54 8.08 18.75
C PRO A 421 -27.14 8.58 20.07
N ALA A 422 -26.78 7.93 21.18
CA ALA A 422 -27.16 8.31 22.54
C ALA A 422 -26.26 9.38 23.18
N SER A 423 -25.21 9.87 22.50
CA SER A 423 -24.31 10.86 23.07
C SER A 423 -24.98 12.23 23.19
N SER A 424 -24.68 12.98 24.26
CA SER A 424 -25.21 14.34 24.42
C SER A 424 -24.79 15.27 23.28
N VAL A 425 -23.60 15.05 22.69
CA VAL A 425 -23.10 15.81 21.53
C VAL A 425 -23.96 15.56 20.30
N PHE A 426 -24.32 14.30 20.02
CA PHE A 426 -25.18 13.97 18.89
C PHE A 426 -26.58 14.58 19.06
N GLN A 427 -27.16 14.50 20.26
CA GLN A 427 -28.45 15.12 20.57
C GLN A 427 -28.39 16.66 20.48
N ALA A 428 -27.32 17.29 20.95
CA ALA A 428 -27.13 18.73 20.83
C ALA A 428 -26.95 19.16 19.36
N LEU A 429 -26.29 18.36 18.52
CA LEU A 429 -26.20 18.61 17.07
C LEU A 429 -27.57 18.50 16.38
N LEU A 430 -28.43 17.57 16.80
CA LEU A 430 -29.80 17.51 16.28
C LEU A 430 -30.63 18.75 16.62
N GLN A 431 -30.29 19.48 17.70
CA GLN A 431 -30.90 20.77 18.05
C GLN A 431 -30.23 21.97 17.36
N ILE A 432 -29.07 21.77 16.75
CA ILE A 432 -28.37 22.74 15.90
C ILE A 432 -28.52 22.22 14.47
N ASP A 433 -29.76 22.18 14.01
CA ASP A 433 -30.11 21.67 12.69
C ASP A 433 -29.84 22.70 11.58
N THR A 434 -29.74 23.99 11.90
CA THR A 434 -29.53 25.08 10.95
C THR A 434 -28.10 25.63 10.91
N LEU A 435 -27.73 26.18 9.75
CA LEU A 435 -26.48 26.88 9.51
C LEU A 435 -26.31 28.08 10.45
N GLU A 436 -27.37 28.87 10.63
CA GLU A 436 -27.40 30.01 11.54
C GLU A 436 -27.06 29.60 12.97
N GLY A 437 -27.68 28.51 13.47
CA GLY A 437 -27.42 28.00 14.81
C GLY A 437 -25.96 27.60 15.01
N ALA A 438 -25.37 26.91 14.03
CA ALA A 438 -23.98 26.46 14.10
C ALA A 438 -22.98 27.63 14.10
N VAL A 439 -23.22 28.67 13.29
CA VAL A 439 -22.34 29.84 13.20
C VAL A 439 -22.52 30.79 14.39
N LYS A 440 -23.76 31.06 14.83
CA LYS A 440 -24.03 31.90 16.01
C LYS A 440 -23.42 31.30 17.28
N LEU A 441 -23.44 29.98 17.42
CA LEU A 441 -22.80 29.31 18.55
C LEU A 441 -21.27 29.54 18.58
N GLN A 442 -20.61 29.45 17.42
CA GLN A 442 -19.19 29.75 17.28
C GLN A 442 -18.88 31.21 17.60
N LEU A 443 -19.66 32.15 17.05
CA LEU A 443 -19.50 33.58 17.32
C LEU A 443 -19.63 33.91 18.81
N ALA A 444 -20.62 33.31 19.49
CA ALA A 444 -20.81 33.51 20.92
C ALA A 444 -19.66 32.94 21.75
N ALA A 445 -19.16 31.74 21.41
CA ALA A 445 -18.01 31.15 22.08
C ALA A 445 -16.73 31.99 21.92
N GLU A 446 -16.46 32.49 20.71
CA GLU A 446 -15.31 33.37 20.46
C GLU A 446 -15.45 34.75 21.13
N ALA A 447 -16.66 35.32 21.16
CA ALA A 447 -16.92 36.56 21.87
C ALA A 447 -16.69 36.41 23.38
N LEU A 448 -17.17 35.30 23.97
CA LEU A 448 -16.90 34.98 25.37
C LEU A 448 -15.41 34.74 25.63
N LEU A 449 -14.69 34.08 24.71
CA LEU A 449 -13.24 33.91 24.82
C LEU A 449 -12.53 35.27 24.92
N LYS A 450 -12.85 36.20 24.00
CA LYS A 450 -12.28 37.56 23.99
C LYS A 450 -12.62 38.34 25.26
N LEU A 451 -13.87 38.28 25.72
CA LEU A 451 -14.34 39.00 26.91
C LEU A 451 -13.80 38.42 28.22
N SER A 452 -13.56 37.11 28.26
CA SER A 452 -13.01 36.43 29.44
C SER A 452 -11.50 36.65 29.64
N GLY A 453 -10.78 37.13 28.62
CA GLY A 453 -9.33 37.31 28.65
C GLY A 453 -8.49 36.01 28.61
N GLN A 454 -9.13 34.85 28.44
CA GLN A 454 -8.45 33.55 28.31
C GLN A 454 -7.76 33.41 26.95
N LYS A 455 -6.71 32.59 26.87
CA LYS A 455 -5.94 32.39 25.62
C LYS A 455 -6.49 31.27 24.76
N GLU A 456 -6.98 30.21 25.40
CA GLU A 456 -7.50 29.02 24.71
C GLU A 456 -8.99 28.78 25.01
N MET A 457 -9.72 28.28 24.01
CA MET A 457 -11.13 27.89 24.15
C MET A 457 -11.34 26.84 25.25
N ARG A 458 -10.33 26.00 25.50
CA ARG A 458 -10.36 25.02 26.59
C ARG A 458 -10.40 25.68 27.96
N GLU A 459 -9.58 26.71 28.18
CA GLU A 459 -9.53 27.48 29.43
C GLU A 459 -10.88 28.15 29.68
N LEU A 460 -11.49 28.71 28.62
CA LEU A 460 -12.85 29.25 28.67
C LEU A 460 -13.87 28.19 29.14
N MET A 461 -13.84 26.98 28.57
CA MET A 461 -14.78 25.92 28.97
C MET A 461 -14.57 25.47 30.42
N GLU A 462 -13.31 25.39 30.87
CA GLU A 462 -12.98 25.09 32.27
C GLU A 462 -13.44 26.19 33.23
N SER A 463 -13.39 27.46 32.80
CA SER A 463 -13.91 28.61 33.57
C SER A 463 -15.44 28.68 33.61
N LEU A 464 -16.11 28.45 32.47
CA LEU A 464 -17.58 28.53 32.38
C LEU A 464 -18.26 27.32 33.02
N TYR A 465 -17.63 26.15 32.93
CA TYR A 465 -18.17 24.87 33.40
C TYR A 465 -17.13 24.10 34.24
N PRO A 466 -16.87 24.53 35.49
CA PRO A 466 -15.90 23.88 36.36
C PRO A 466 -16.34 22.46 36.76
N PRO A 467 -15.42 21.47 36.83
CA PRO A 467 -15.75 20.12 37.25
C PRO A 467 -16.12 20.10 38.75
N HIS A 468 -17.32 19.61 39.07
CA HIS A 468 -17.82 19.39 40.45
C HIS A 468 -18.18 20.62 41.29
N ALA A 469 -18.27 21.82 40.70
CA ALA A 469 -18.86 22.98 41.37
C ALA A 469 -20.21 23.33 40.75
N ALA A 470 -21.19 23.78 41.56
CA ALA A 470 -22.25 24.63 41.01
C ALA A 470 -21.55 25.77 40.26
N PRO A 471 -22.05 26.22 39.09
CA PRO A 471 -21.42 27.31 38.35
C PRO A 471 -21.16 28.44 39.35
N LYS A 472 -19.88 28.65 39.72
CA LYS A 472 -19.49 29.75 40.61
C LYS A 472 -20.12 30.99 39.99
N GLU A 473 -20.73 31.84 40.83
CA GLU A 473 -21.34 33.11 40.41
C GLU A 473 -20.58 33.63 39.21
N ARG A 474 -21.20 33.52 38.03
CA ARG A 474 -20.55 33.81 36.75
C ARG A 474 -20.16 35.27 36.84
N GLU A 475 -18.89 35.51 37.18
CA GLU A 475 -18.40 36.80 37.64
C GLU A 475 -18.95 37.90 36.72
N GLY A 476 -19.61 38.88 37.34
CA GLY A 476 -20.66 39.73 36.76
C GLY A 476 -20.30 40.67 35.60
N ASN A 477 -19.42 40.27 34.69
CA ASN A 477 -18.95 41.03 33.53
C ASN A 477 -19.20 40.37 32.16
N LEU A 478 -19.75 39.15 32.10
CA LEU A 478 -20.05 38.49 30.82
C LEU A 478 -21.51 38.73 30.37
N PRO A 479 -21.78 39.03 29.08
CA PRO A 479 -23.12 39.32 28.59
C PRO A 479 -24.09 38.16 28.78
N ALA A 480 -25.21 38.39 29.48
CA ALA A 480 -26.21 37.38 29.78
C ALA A 480 -26.83 36.74 28.52
N SER A 481 -26.96 37.50 27.43
CA SER A 481 -27.48 37.01 26.14
C SER A 481 -26.56 35.98 25.48
N LEU A 482 -25.24 36.20 25.52
CA LEU A 482 -24.25 35.26 24.97
C LEU A 482 -24.17 33.99 25.82
N LEU A 483 -24.21 34.15 27.15
CA LEU A 483 -24.24 33.02 28.08
C LEU A 483 -25.49 32.17 27.85
N ALA A 484 -26.67 32.78 27.71
CA ALA A 484 -27.91 32.06 27.44
C ALA A 484 -27.85 31.26 26.14
N LEU A 485 -27.27 31.83 25.07
CA LEU A 485 -27.12 31.13 23.78
C LEU A 485 -26.19 29.91 23.89
N VAL A 486 -25.02 30.09 24.51
CA VAL A 486 -24.03 29.00 24.69
C VAL A 486 -24.57 27.94 25.64
N ASP A 487 -25.22 28.33 26.73
CA ASP A 487 -25.81 27.39 27.68
C ASP A 487 -26.95 26.58 27.08
N SER A 488 -27.78 27.19 26.24
CA SER A 488 -28.90 26.49 25.61
C SER A 488 -28.48 25.25 24.80
N ARG A 489 -27.20 25.16 24.41
CA ARG A 489 -26.63 24.06 23.63
C ARG A 489 -25.52 23.29 24.35
N LEU A 490 -24.66 23.95 25.13
CA LEU A 490 -23.51 23.33 25.80
C LEU A 490 -23.81 22.86 27.22
N PHE A 491 -24.86 23.37 27.88
CA PHE A 491 -25.16 23.02 29.27
C PHE A 491 -25.57 21.55 29.43
N SER A 492 -26.31 21.00 28.46
CA SER A 492 -26.75 19.61 28.44
C SER A 492 -25.60 18.60 28.28
N ILE A 493 -24.43 19.04 27.82
CA ILE A 493 -23.25 18.20 27.62
C ILE A 493 -22.49 18.10 28.93
N SER A 494 -22.21 16.88 29.39
CA SER A 494 -21.60 16.65 30.71
C SER A 494 -20.11 17.00 30.79
N CYS A 495 -19.36 16.89 29.68
CA CYS A 495 -17.90 17.02 29.64
C CYS A 495 -17.40 18.21 28.79
N ASN A 496 -16.41 18.96 29.29
CA ASN A 496 -15.78 20.07 28.54
C ASN A 496 -15.13 19.62 27.22
N LYS A 497 -14.59 18.40 27.15
CA LYS A 497 -14.03 17.87 25.89
C LYS A 497 -15.10 17.69 24.82
N ASP A 498 -16.31 17.31 25.23
CA ASP A 498 -17.45 17.10 24.34
C ASP A 498 -18.12 18.41 23.94
N ARG A 499 -18.08 19.43 24.83
CA ARG A 499 -18.45 20.81 24.47
C ARG A 499 -17.53 21.36 23.38
N LEU A 500 -16.22 21.16 23.51
CA LEU A 500 -15.26 21.50 22.46
C LEU A 500 -15.49 20.70 21.17
N LEU A 501 -15.82 19.40 21.28
CA LEU A 501 -16.14 18.55 20.12
C LEU A 501 -17.35 19.06 19.35
N LEU A 502 -18.40 19.51 20.05
CA LEU A 502 -19.55 20.11 19.41
C LEU A 502 -19.15 21.36 18.60
N LEU A 503 -18.38 22.26 19.22
CA LEU A 503 -17.91 23.48 18.56
C LEU A 503 -17.02 23.19 17.35
N ASP A 504 -16.10 22.22 17.46
CA ASP A 504 -15.24 21.80 16.37
C ASP A 504 -16.01 21.09 15.24
N LEU A 505 -17.11 20.38 15.55
CA LEU A 505 -18.01 19.80 14.55
C LEU A 505 -18.83 20.87 13.82
N CYS A 506 -19.28 21.92 14.53
CA CYS A 506 -19.88 23.10 13.90
C CYS A 506 -18.88 23.79 12.97
N LYS A 507 -17.62 23.97 13.43
CA LYS A 507 -16.53 24.56 12.63
C LYS A 507 -16.17 23.71 11.41
N LEU A 508 -16.22 22.38 11.54
CA LEU A 508 -15.97 21.44 10.44
C LEU A 508 -16.99 21.64 9.30
N ILE A 509 -18.28 21.76 9.61
CA ILE A 509 -19.31 21.92 8.59
C ILE A 509 -19.35 23.35 8.05
N ALA A 510 -19.33 24.34 8.93
CA ALA A 510 -19.44 25.76 8.59
C ALA A 510 -18.50 26.57 9.49
N ASN A 511 -17.38 27.05 8.94
CA ASN A 511 -16.48 27.92 9.68
C ASN A 511 -17.08 29.33 9.68
N ARG A 512 -17.23 29.92 10.87
CA ARG A 512 -17.79 31.27 11.03
C ARG A 512 -17.09 32.33 10.20
N GLU A 513 -15.80 32.16 9.87
CA GLU A 513 -15.02 33.12 9.07
C GLU A 513 -15.52 33.24 7.62
N ASP A 514 -16.26 32.25 7.13
CA ASP A 514 -16.80 32.23 5.78
C ASP A 514 -18.18 32.93 5.67
N PHE A 515 -18.79 33.34 6.78
CA PHE A 515 -20.16 33.88 6.82
C PHE A 515 -20.25 35.30 7.40
N SER A 516 -20.84 36.22 6.64
CA SER A 516 -21.28 37.53 7.14
C SER A 516 -22.65 37.42 7.82
N LEU A 517 -23.02 38.42 8.64
CA LEU A 517 -24.34 38.47 9.28
C LEU A 517 -25.45 38.52 8.23
N ASP A 518 -25.32 39.33 7.20
CA ASP A 518 -26.28 39.43 6.09
C ASP A 518 -26.47 38.09 5.37
N LEU A 519 -25.39 37.32 5.18
CA LEU A 519 -25.47 36.00 4.56
C LEU A 519 -26.20 34.99 5.46
N LEU A 520 -26.06 35.09 6.78
CA LEU A 520 -26.78 34.25 7.72
C LEU A 520 -28.26 34.60 7.79
N GLU A 521 -28.65 35.86 7.57
CA GLU A 521 -30.07 36.23 7.53
C GLU A 521 -30.79 35.59 6.35
N GLU A 522 -30.14 35.50 5.18
CA GLU A 522 -30.75 34.92 3.98
C GLU A 522 -30.57 33.39 3.89
N ALA A 523 -29.36 32.88 4.12
CA ALA A 523 -29.02 31.45 3.94
C ALA A 523 -29.04 30.64 5.26
N GLY A 524 -29.25 31.29 6.40
CA GLY A 524 -29.10 30.67 7.72
C GLY A 524 -30.12 29.60 8.06
N SER A 525 -31.31 29.65 7.42
CA SER A 525 -32.38 28.66 7.59
C SER A 525 -32.06 27.29 6.99
N LEU A 526 -31.00 27.19 6.18
CA LEU A 526 -30.54 25.94 5.60
C LEU A 526 -30.16 24.92 6.67
N SER A 527 -30.64 23.69 6.47
CA SER A 527 -30.22 22.59 7.32
C SER A 527 -28.76 22.22 7.08
N LEU A 528 -28.07 21.76 8.13
CA LEU A 528 -26.70 21.28 8.02
C LEU A 528 -26.56 20.13 7.01
N PHE A 529 -27.56 19.26 6.91
CA PHE A 529 -27.61 18.19 5.91
C PHE A 529 -27.61 18.76 4.48
N ALA A 530 -28.52 19.70 4.19
CA ALA A 530 -28.62 20.32 2.89
C ALA A 530 -27.32 21.06 2.54
N TYR A 531 -26.79 21.84 3.49
CA TYR A 531 -25.52 22.53 3.32
C TYR A 531 -24.36 21.57 3.01
N ARG A 532 -24.28 20.43 3.72
CA ARG A 532 -23.25 19.42 3.47
C ARG A 532 -23.37 18.79 2.07
N SER A 533 -24.59 18.53 1.62
CA SER A 533 -24.91 18.03 0.29
C SER A 533 -24.48 19.04 -0.78
N PHE A 534 -24.71 20.34 -0.55
CA PHE A 534 -24.23 21.41 -1.42
C PHE A 534 -22.70 21.46 -1.51
N CYS A 535 -21.96 21.21 -0.42
CA CYS A 535 -20.49 21.11 -0.50
C CYS A 535 -20.05 19.96 -1.43
N GLN A 536 -20.70 18.79 -1.38
CA GLN A 536 -20.39 17.65 -2.26
C GLN A 536 -20.69 17.98 -3.72
N ARG A 537 -21.90 18.49 -3.99
CA ARG A 537 -22.35 18.90 -5.34
C ARG A 537 -21.43 19.98 -5.92
N ALA A 538 -21.09 21.00 -5.14
CA ALA A 538 -20.20 22.07 -5.57
C ALA A 538 -18.81 21.51 -5.93
N LYS A 539 -18.27 20.55 -5.17
CA LYS A 539 -17.00 19.90 -5.50
C LYS A 539 -17.09 19.05 -6.78
N GLU A 540 -18.17 18.31 -6.98
CA GLU A 540 -18.40 17.52 -8.19
C GLU A 540 -18.47 18.44 -9.44
N ILE A 541 -19.29 19.50 -9.37
CA ILE A 541 -19.41 20.51 -10.45
C ILE A 541 -18.06 21.20 -10.69
N LYS A 542 -17.37 21.63 -9.62
CA LYS A 542 -16.01 22.20 -9.71
C LYS A 542 -15.05 21.24 -10.40
N THR A 543 -15.14 19.93 -10.15
CA THR A 543 -14.27 18.94 -10.79
C THR A 543 -14.57 18.82 -12.28
N LEU A 544 -15.85 18.74 -12.66
CA LEU A 544 -16.27 18.72 -14.07
C LEU A 544 -15.87 19.99 -14.81
N LEU A 545 -16.14 21.17 -14.24
CA LEU A 545 -15.74 22.46 -14.80
C LEU A 545 -14.22 22.55 -14.96
N ARG A 546 -13.46 22.07 -13.97
CA ARG A 546 -12.00 22.02 -14.04
C ARG A 546 -11.52 21.14 -15.20
N GLU A 547 -12.17 20.02 -15.47
CA GLU A 547 -11.84 19.15 -16.60
C GLU A 547 -12.18 19.80 -17.95
N GLU A 548 -13.35 20.45 -18.08
CA GLU A 548 -13.78 21.11 -19.32
C GLU A 548 -13.03 22.42 -19.62
N LEU A 549 -12.64 23.16 -18.57
CA LEU A 549 -11.91 24.42 -18.71
C LEU A 549 -10.44 24.19 -19.05
N ARG A 550 -9.86 23.04 -18.70
CA ARG A 550 -8.44 22.78 -18.92
C ARG A 550 -8.05 22.84 -20.41
N PRO A 551 -8.77 22.21 -21.36
CA PRO A 551 -8.52 22.39 -22.79
C PRO A 551 -8.66 23.83 -23.27
N LEU A 552 -9.66 24.56 -22.78
CA LEU A 552 -9.86 25.96 -23.17
C LEU A 552 -8.73 26.86 -22.63
N PHE A 553 -8.30 26.64 -21.39
CA PHE A 553 -7.15 27.33 -20.79
C PHE A 553 -5.87 27.06 -21.58
N HIS A 554 -5.68 25.80 -22.01
CA HIS A 554 -4.57 25.41 -22.85
C HIS A 554 -4.53 26.25 -24.13
N GLU A 555 -5.63 26.29 -24.89
CA GLU A 555 -5.71 26.99 -26.17
C GLU A 555 -5.65 28.53 -26.04
N THR A 556 -6.32 29.10 -25.05
CA THR A 556 -6.49 30.55 -24.94
C THR A 556 -5.33 31.25 -24.23
N THR A 557 -4.80 30.62 -23.18
CA THR A 557 -3.86 31.25 -22.24
C THR A 557 -2.49 30.61 -22.35
N PHE A 558 -2.40 29.29 -22.13
CA PHE A 558 -1.11 28.60 -22.10
C PHE A 558 -0.40 28.60 -23.46
N LYS A 559 -1.13 28.44 -24.58
CA LYS A 559 -0.55 28.49 -25.93
C LYS A 559 0.06 29.86 -26.26
N LYS A 560 -0.59 30.95 -25.82
CA LYS A 560 -0.06 32.31 -25.93
C LYS A 560 1.15 32.52 -25.02
N TRP A 561 1.08 32.04 -23.78
CA TRP A 561 2.23 32.06 -22.88
C TRP A 561 3.43 31.32 -23.47
N ARG A 562 3.19 30.12 -24.01
CA ARG A 562 4.20 29.28 -24.65
C ARG A 562 4.84 29.98 -25.84
N SER A 563 4.09 30.68 -26.68
CA SER A 563 4.67 31.37 -27.84
C SER A 563 5.60 32.52 -27.44
N VAL A 564 5.34 33.18 -26.31
CA VAL A 564 6.12 34.35 -25.84
C VAL A 564 7.27 33.96 -24.89
N HIS A 565 7.02 33.09 -23.91
CA HIS A 565 7.92 32.87 -22.77
C HIS A 565 8.65 31.52 -22.78
N PHE A 566 8.31 30.59 -23.68
CA PHE A 566 8.89 29.25 -23.65
C PHE A 566 10.42 29.23 -23.79
N ALA A 567 10.98 30.10 -24.65
CA ALA A 567 12.41 30.14 -24.89
C ALA A 567 13.23 30.61 -23.68
N SER A 568 12.74 31.64 -22.95
CA SER A 568 13.38 32.12 -21.72
C SER A 568 13.21 31.14 -20.57
N PHE A 569 12.00 30.60 -20.38
CA PHE A 569 11.69 29.60 -19.37
C PHE A 569 12.58 28.36 -19.48
N LEU A 570 12.72 27.81 -20.68
CA LEU A 570 13.56 26.63 -20.89
C LEU A 570 15.04 26.93 -20.60
N LYS A 571 15.54 28.13 -20.96
CA LYS A 571 16.92 28.56 -20.68
C LYS A 571 17.19 28.63 -19.17
N GLU A 572 16.24 29.13 -18.40
CA GLU A 572 16.32 29.22 -16.94
C GLU A 572 16.31 27.84 -16.28
N ARG A 573 15.38 26.95 -16.64
CA ARG A 573 15.34 25.58 -16.11
C ARG A 573 16.61 24.79 -16.42
N ARG A 574 17.20 24.96 -17.62
CA ARG A 574 18.49 24.35 -17.98
C ARG A 574 19.66 24.91 -17.15
N LYS A 575 19.62 26.19 -16.77
CA LYS A 575 20.60 26.79 -15.87
C LYS A 575 20.49 26.19 -14.46
N GLU A 576 19.29 26.08 -13.91
CA GLU A 576 19.04 25.43 -12.61
C GLU A 576 19.51 23.96 -12.58
N GLU A 577 19.26 23.19 -13.64
CA GLU A 577 19.73 21.80 -13.77
C GLU A 577 21.26 21.73 -13.73
N LYS A 578 21.94 22.63 -14.44
CA LYS A 578 23.40 22.71 -14.50
C LYS A 578 24.00 23.08 -13.15
N GLU A 579 23.40 24.04 -12.44
CA GLU A 579 23.81 24.44 -11.08
C GLU A 579 23.60 23.32 -10.06
N ARG A 580 22.47 22.60 -10.16
CA ARG A 580 22.14 21.48 -9.26
C ARG A 580 22.79 20.15 -9.66
N LYS A 581 23.62 20.14 -10.72
CA LYS A 581 24.25 18.93 -11.30
C LYS A 581 23.23 17.79 -11.56
N ARG A 582 22.00 18.14 -11.96
CA ARG A 582 20.94 17.17 -12.26
C ARG A 582 20.94 16.83 -13.75
N ALA A 583 20.56 15.59 -14.07
CA ALA A 583 20.39 15.17 -15.45
C ALA A 583 19.23 15.95 -16.12
N PRO A 584 19.37 16.32 -17.40
CA PRO A 584 18.37 17.10 -18.13
C PRO A 584 17.05 16.31 -18.30
N ARG A 585 15.92 16.92 -17.90
CA ARG A 585 14.56 16.37 -18.06
C ARG A 585 13.88 16.79 -19.37
N PRO A 586 12.77 16.11 -19.78
CA PRO A 586 12.00 16.49 -20.97
C PRO A 586 11.44 17.89 -20.83
N TYR A 587 11.54 18.71 -21.88
CA TYR A 587 10.93 20.04 -21.82
C TYR A 587 9.41 19.95 -21.65
N MET A 588 8.75 18.89 -22.14
CA MET A 588 7.32 18.68 -21.93
C MET A 588 6.97 18.38 -20.47
N GLU A 589 7.84 17.73 -19.70
CA GLU A 589 7.54 17.55 -18.26
C GLU A 589 7.52 18.91 -17.55
N TYR A 590 8.42 19.82 -17.93
CA TYR A 590 8.40 21.19 -17.43
C TYR A 590 7.18 21.96 -17.92
N LEU A 591 6.83 21.86 -19.21
CA LEU A 591 5.64 22.52 -19.76
C LEU A 591 4.36 22.00 -19.11
N ILE A 592 4.18 20.68 -18.99
CA ILE A 592 3.01 20.08 -18.36
C ILE A 592 2.92 20.51 -16.90
N LYS A 593 4.05 20.51 -16.18
CA LYS A 593 4.08 20.94 -14.78
C LYS A 593 3.76 22.43 -14.65
N GLU A 594 4.35 23.28 -15.49
CA GLU A 594 4.13 24.72 -15.51
C GLU A 594 2.68 25.05 -15.89
N GLU A 595 2.14 24.38 -16.91
CA GLU A 595 0.73 24.46 -17.28
C GLU A 595 -0.17 24.07 -16.10
N GLN A 596 0.15 22.97 -15.40
CA GLN A 596 -0.60 22.54 -14.22
C GLN A 596 -0.53 23.58 -13.10
N GLU A 597 0.64 24.19 -12.86
CA GLU A 597 0.83 25.22 -11.84
C GLU A 597 0.05 26.50 -12.20
N GLN A 598 0.17 26.99 -13.43
CA GLN A 598 -0.57 28.16 -13.92
C GLN A 598 -2.09 27.90 -13.92
N PHE A 599 -2.52 26.74 -14.41
CA PHE A 599 -3.92 26.36 -14.39
C PHE A 599 -4.44 26.22 -12.95
N LEU A 600 -3.64 25.70 -12.01
CA LEU A 600 -4.02 25.62 -10.61
C LEU A 600 -4.19 27.01 -9.99
N GLN A 601 -3.32 27.97 -10.32
CA GLN A 601 -3.45 29.34 -9.83
C GLN A 601 -4.68 30.03 -10.44
N PHE A 602 -4.90 29.89 -11.75
CA PHE A 602 -6.12 30.34 -12.44
C PHE A 602 -7.37 29.74 -11.78
N TRP A 603 -7.38 28.43 -11.57
CA TRP A 603 -8.49 27.73 -10.95
C TRP A 603 -8.74 28.21 -9.51
N LYS A 604 -7.70 28.38 -8.69
CA LYS A 604 -7.84 28.89 -7.32
C LYS A 604 -8.45 30.29 -7.27
N ARG A 605 -8.15 31.13 -8.26
CA ARG A 605 -8.69 32.50 -8.34
C ARG A 605 -10.14 32.52 -8.81
N ASP A 606 -10.47 31.78 -9.87
CA ASP A 606 -11.72 31.97 -10.62
C ASP A 606 -12.75 30.84 -10.46
N ALA A 607 -12.43 29.74 -9.75
CA ALA A 607 -13.32 28.57 -9.64
C ALA A 607 -14.74 28.91 -9.18
N ASN A 608 -14.90 29.78 -8.18
CA ASN A 608 -16.22 30.16 -7.67
C ASN A 608 -17.00 31.04 -8.66
N ALA A 609 -16.31 31.86 -9.46
CA ALA A 609 -16.94 32.65 -10.51
C ALA A 609 -17.48 31.75 -11.64
N PHE A 610 -16.70 30.74 -12.05
CA PHE A 610 -17.17 29.74 -13.01
C PHE A 610 -18.31 28.88 -12.47
N LEU A 611 -18.26 28.51 -11.19
CA LEU A 611 -19.37 27.80 -10.55
C LEU A 611 -20.65 28.66 -10.52
N LEU A 612 -20.53 29.95 -10.21
CA LEU A 612 -21.68 30.87 -10.21
C LEU A 612 -22.27 31.01 -11.62
N ALA A 613 -21.42 31.24 -12.63
CA ALA A 613 -21.85 31.35 -14.03
C ALA A 613 -22.46 30.04 -14.57
N PHE A 614 -21.98 28.90 -14.09
CA PHE A 614 -22.58 27.60 -14.39
C PHE A 614 -23.99 27.48 -13.80
N LEU A 615 -24.17 27.84 -12.53
CA LEU A 615 -25.44 27.67 -11.84
C LEU A 615 -26.50 28.70 -12.26
N LEU A 616 -26.09 29.94 -12.54
CA LEU A 616 -26.96 31.07 -12.85
C LEU A 616 -26.50 31.78 -14.14
N PRO A 617 -27.00 31.35 -15.31
CA PRO A 617 -26.66 31.96 -16.59
C PRO A 617 -27.44 33.27 -16.84
N ASP A 618 -27.32 34.27 -15.95
CA ASP A 618 -27.93 35.60 -16.15
C ASP A 618 -26.90 36.63 -16.66
N SER A 619 -27.35 37.53 -17.56
CA SER A 619 -26.53 38.51 -18.29
C SER A 619 -25.88 39.61 -17.44
N SER A 620 -26.24 39.73 -16.15
CA SER A 620 -25.66 40.69 -15.19
C SER A 620 -24.46 40.13 -14.42
N SER A 621 -24.13 38.84 -14.58
CA SER A 621 -22.97 38.18 -13.95
C SER A 621 -21.63 38.43 -14.69
N LEU A 622 -21.62 39.33 -15.67
CA LEU A 622 -20.53 39.59 -16.61
C LEU A 622 -19.63 40.77 -16.20
N ASP A 623 -19.15 40.81 -14.97
CA ASP A 623 -17.74 41.18 -14.77
C ASP A 623 -16.93 39.91 -15.08
N GLY A 624 -16.83 39.60 -16.38
CA GLY A 624 -16.32 38.31 -16.86
C GLY A 624 -14.93 37.96 -16.31
N PRO A 625 -14.56 36.67 -16.25
CA PRO A 625 -13.25 36.24 -15.77
C PRO A 625 -12.15 36.98 -16.55
N LYS A 626 -11.41 37.86 -15.86
CA LYS A 626 -10.32 38.61 -16.48
C LYS A 626 -9.21 37.62 -16.86
N PRO A 627 -8.65 37.68 -18.08
CA PRO A 627 -7.51 36.84 -18.46
C PRO A 627 -6.39 36.97 -17.41
N TYR A 628 -5.61 35.90 -17.24
CA TYR A 628 -4.59 35.84 -16.19
C TYR A 628 -3.61 37.04 -16.30
N PRO A 629 -3.60 37.98 -15.33
CA PRO A 629 -3.10 39.34 -15.50
C PRO A 629 -1.58 39.41 -15.64
N GLU A 630 -0.86 38.41 -15.14
CA GLU A 630 0.60 38.37 -15.21
C GLU A 630 1.15 38.05 -16.62
N PHE A 631 0.28 37.79 -17.60
CA PHE A 631 0.68 37.47 -18.98
C PHE A 631 0.11 38.38 -20.06
N THR A 632 -0.62 39.44 -19.68
CA THR A 632 -0.96 40.54 -20.59
C THR A 632 -0.02 41.71 -20.35
N GLY A 633 1.23 41.59 -20.83
CA GLY A 633 2.14 42.73 -20.95
C GLY A 633 1.68 43.65 -22.08
N PHE A 634 0.52 44.29 -21.94
CA PHE A 634 0.06 45.41 -22.78
C PHE A 634 -1.07 46.17 -22.07
N GLU A 635 -0.75 46.80 -20.94
CA GLU A 635 -1.52 47.96 -20.47
C GLU A 635 -1.22 49.13 -21.41
N ARG A 636 -1.94 49.22 -22.53
CA ARG A 636 -2.25 50.44 -23.28
C ARG A 636 -3.10 50.09 -24.50
N ALA A 637 -4.39 49.90 -24.25
CA ALA A 637 -5.49 50.28 -25.15
C ALA A 637 -6.79 50.06 -24.38
N ASN A 638 -7.22 51.10 -23.65
CA ASN A 638 -8.64 51.36 -23.51
C ASN A 638 -9.25 51.41 -24.93
N ASP A 639 -10.50 50.94 -25.07
CA ASP A 639 -11.32 50.94 -26.29
C ASP A 639 -11.29 49.70 -27.19
N ALA A 640 -11.49 48.52 -26.61
CA ALA A 640 -12.11 47.38 -27.30
C ALA A 640 -12.87 46.46 -26.31
N LEU A 641 -13.79 47.05 -25.55
CA LEU A 641 -14.85 46.32 -24.84
C LEU A 641 -15.84 45.77 -25.87
N SER A 642 -15.63 44.54 -26.36
CA SER A 642 -16.64 43.53 -26.77
C SER A 642 -16.11 42.51 -27.81
N HIS A 643 -16.23 41.21 -27.51
CA HIS A 643 -15.89 39.99 -28.30
C HIS A 643 -14.39 39.57 -28.34
N PRO A 644 -14.01 38.25 -28.42
CA PRO A 644 -14.75 36.98 -28.53
C PRO A 644 -14.47 35.98 -27.37
N VAL A 645 -14.00 36.43 -26.20
CA VAL A 645 -13.63 35.55 -25.07
C VAL A 645 -14.87 34.95 -24.35
N ASN A 646 -16.01 35.63 -24.39
CA ASN A 646 -17.26 35.15 -23.79
C ASN A 646 -17.88 33.93 -24.50
N SER A 647 -17.64 33.73 -25.80
CA SER A 647 -18.24 32.58 -26.53
C SER A 647 -17.61 31.24 -26.16
N GLY A 648 -16.31 31.22 -25.88
CA GLY A 648 -15.58 29.99 -25.51
C GLY A 648 -15.96 29.47 -24.12
N TYR A 649 -16.06 30.36 -23.13
CA TYR A 649 -16.49 30.00 -21.78
C TYR A 649 -17.97 29.61 -21.73
N ALA A 650 -18.85 30.32 -22.46
CA ALA A 650 -20.25 29.93 -22.58
C ALA A 650 -20.40 28.50 -23.16
N ALA A 651 -19.65 28.17 -24.21
CA ALA A 651 -19.64 26.82 -24.77
C ALA A 651 -19.10 25.76 -23.79
N VAL A 652 -18.16 26.10 -22.90
CA VAL A 652 -17.72 25.20 -21.82
C VAL A 652 -18.85 24.94 -20.84
N LEU A 653 -19.57 25.99 -20.43
CA LEU A 653 -20.70 25.86 -19.50
C LEU A 653 -21.82 25.02 -20.14
N GLU A 654 -22.16 25.23 -21.41
CA GLU A 654 -23.13 24.41 -22.13
C GLU A 654 -22.71 22.93 -22.20
N ARG A 655 -21.45 22.64 -22.51
CA ARG A 655 -20.92 21.26 -22.52
C ARG A 655 -20.96 20.63 -21.13
N ALA A 656 -20.62 21.40 -20.09
CA ALA A 656 -20.70 20.93 -18.71
C ALA A 656 -22.15 20.59 -18.34
N HIS A 657 -23.12 21.43 -18.70
CA HIS A 657 -24.55 21.18 -18.48
C HIS A 657 -25.02 19.90 -19.18
N ALA A 658 -24.54 19.65 -20.40
CA ALA A 658 -24.87 18.43 -21.13
C ALA A 658 -24.30 17.15 -20.49
N LYS A 659 -23.23 17.26 -19.69
CA LYS A 659 -22.55 16.11 -19.06
C LYS A 659 -23.03 15.79 -17.65
N ILE A 660 -23.66 16.74 -16.97
CA ILE A 660 -24.11 16.58 -15.59
C ILE A 660 -25.64 16.51 -15.51
N LYS A 661 -26.14 15.60 -14.68
CA LYS A 661 -27.58 15.47 -14.47
C LYS A 661 -28.14 16.70 -13.76
N GLU A 662 -29.33 17.13 -14.18
CA GLU A 662 -30.05 18.27 -13.60
C GLU A 662 -30.20 18.16 -12.08
N GLU A 663 -30.45 16.95 -11.58
CA GLU A 663 -30.60 16.62 -10.15
C GLU A 663 -29.39 17.03 -9.29
N LEU A 664 -28.18 17.13 -9.85
CA LEU A 664 -26.95 17.44 -9.11
C LEU A 664 -26.76 18.94 -8.90
N TRP A 665 -27.08 19.77 -9.90
CA TRP A 665 -26.79 21.21 -9.86
C TRP A 665 -28.02 22.09 -9.59
N ARG A 666 -29.20 21.68 -10.04
CA ARG A 666 -30.41 22.51 -9.94
C ARG A 666 -30.78 22.91 -8.51
N PRO A 667 -30.75 22.02 -7.49
CA PRO A 667 -31.05 22.42 -6.12
C PRO A 667 -30.10 23.49 -5.57
N LEU A 668 -28.82 23.46 -5.97
CA LEU A 668 -27.85 24.48 -5.57
C LEU A 668 -28.10 25.81 -6.31
N ALA A 669 -28.54 25.76 -7.56
CA ALA A 669 -28.90 26.95 -8.33
C ALA A 669 -30.16 27.63 -7.77
N GLU A 670 -31.18 26.86 -7.43
CA GLU A 670 -32.42 27.36 -6.81
C GLU A 670 -32.14 28.05 -5.47
N GLU A 671 -31.25 27.49 -4.65
CA GLU A 671 -30.80 28.12 -3.41
C GLU A 671 -30.11 29.47 -3.67
N LEU A 672 -29.21 29.53 -4.66
CA LEU A 672 -28.52 30.77 -5.02
C LEU A 672 -29.45 31.84 -5.60
N LEU A 673 -30.53 31.46 -6.30
CA LEU A 673 -31.55 32.40 -6.79
C LEU A 673 -32.28 33.10 -5.65
N GLY A 674 -32.50 32.40 -4.54
CA GLY A 674 -33.09 32.96 -3.33
C GLY A 674 -32.22 34.01 -2.64
N LEU A 675 -30.92 34.02 -2.91
CA LEU A 675 -29.96 34.96 -2.30
C LEU A 675 -29.80 36.25 -3.11
N SER A 676 -29.57 37.34 -2.37
CA SER A 676 -29.16 38.64 -2.91
C SER A 676 -27.91 38.52 -3.78
N PRO A 677 -27.84 39.19 -4.95
CA PRO A 677 -26.73 39.04 -5.89
C PRO A 677 -25.32 39.24 -5.30
N SER A 678 -25.17 40.16 -4.34
CA SER A 678 -23.90 40.44 -3.65
C SER A 678 -23.44 39.29 -2.73
N LEU A 679 -24.35 38.46 -2.23
CA LEU A 679 -24.08 37.41 -1.25
C LEU A 679 -23.79 36.04 -1.88
N ARG A 680 -24.22 35.82 -3.13
CA ARG A 680 -24.03 34.54 -3.85
C ARG A 680 -22.57 34.08 -3.91
N SER A 681 -21.63 34.98 -4.19
CA SER A 681 -20.20 34.62 -4.24
C SER A 681 -19.63 34.29 -2.85
N SER A 682 -20.15 34.92 -1.79
CA SER A 682 -19.73 34.65 -0.42
C SER A 682 -20.26 33.29 0.03
N PHE A 683 -21.50 32.94 -0.30
CA PHE A 683 -22.06 31.61 -0.04
C PHE A 683 -21.24 30.49 -0.67
N LEU A 684 -20.88 30.63 -1.95
CA LEU A 684 -20.04 29.65 -2.66
C LEU A 684 -18.64 29.48 -2.07
N ARG A 685 -18.11 30.52 -1.40
CA ARG A 685 -16.82 30.46 -0.70
C ARG A 685 -16.87 29.55 0.52
N GLY A 686 -18.00 29.53 1.23
CA GLY A 686 -18.20 28.64 2.38
C GLY A 686 -18.30 27.15 2.02
N LEU A 687 -18.61 26.81 0.77
CA LEU A 687 -18.73 25.42 0.29
C LEU A 687 -17.35 24.76 0.14
N ARG A 688 -16.79 24.31 1.26
CA ARG A 688 -15.44 23.73 1.38
C ARG A 688 -15.40 22.24 1.06
N SER A 689 -14.36 21.83 0.34
CA SER A 689 -13.98 20.44 0.06
C SER A 689 -12.95 19.91 1.07
N PHE A 690 -12.70 18.59 1.07
CA PHE A 690 -11.72 17.97 1.99
C PHE A 690 -10.32 18.60 1.92
N GLU A 691 -9.91 19.06 0.74
CA GLU A 691 -8.62 19.70 0.51
C GLU A 691 -8.53 21.12 1.08
N GLU A 692 -9.63 21.74 1.50
CA GLU A 692 -9.68 23.12 2.01
C GLU A 692 -9.81 23.18 3.55
N LEU A 693 -9.88 22.03 4.23
CA LEU A 693 -10.09 21.92 5.67
C LEU A 693 -8.79 22.03 6.49
N PHE A 694 -8.26 23.25 6.64
CA PHE A 694 -6.98 23.46 7.36
C PHE A 694 -7.12 24.14 8.72
N ASP A 695 -8.34 24.45 9.14
CA ASP A 695 -8.55 25.22 10.36
C ASP A 695 -8.10 24.43 11.59
N PRO A 696 -7.37 25.03 12.53
CA PRO A 696 -6.98 24.37 13.77
C PRO A 696 -8.23 24.08 14.63
N LEU A 697 -8.27 22.90 15.23
CA LEU A 697 -9.30 22.51 16.19
C LEU A 697 -9.08 23.23 17.52
N TRP A 698 -10.17 23.56 18.20
CA TRP A 698 -10.15 24.11 19.56
C TRP A 698 -9.93 23.01 20.61
N GLY A 699 -10.37 21.79 20.33
CA GLY A 699 -10.13 20.60 21.15
C GLY A 699 -8.94 19.76 20.70
N ARG A 700 -8.55 18.82 21.57
CA ARG A 700 -7.54 17.80 21.27
C ARG A 700 -8.09 16.40 21.49
N TYR A 701 -8.14 15.62 20.42
CA TYR A 701 -8.78 14.31 20.39
C TYR A 701 -7.72 13.21 20.14
N PRO A 702 -7.42 12.35 21.12
CA PRO A 702 -6.33 11.36 21.02
C PRO A 702 -6.42 10.39 19.84
N ARG A 703 -7.64 10.17 19.33
CA ARG A 703 -7.92 9.23 18.24
C ARG A 703 -7.65 9.77 16.84
N LEU A 704 -7.63 11.09 16.68
CA LEU A 704 -7.37 11.67 15.37
C LEU A 704 -5.93 11.44 14.95
N HIS A 705 -5.72 11.32 13.64
CA HIS A 705 -4.39 11.44 13.08
C HIS A 705 -3.82 12.82 13.42
N HIS A 706 -2.52 12.90 13.68
CA HIS A 706 -1.81 14.17 13.71
C HIS A 706 -0.36 13.88 13.34
N HIS A 707 0.17 14.62 12.37
CA HIS A 707 1.55 14.50 11.92
C HIS A 707 2.47 15.41 12.74
N GLY A 708 2.54 15.19 14.06
CA GLY A 708 3.42 15.94 14.96
C GLY A 708 3.09 17.44 15.10
N GLY A 709 1.89 17.88 14.68
CA GLY A 709 1.41 19.27 14.73
C GLY A 709 0.01 19.43 15.32
N VAL A 710 -0.58 20.63 15.19
CA VAL A 710 -1.94 20.98 15.63
C VAL A 710 -2.97 20.18 14.81
N GLN A 711 -3.99 19.62 15.48
CA GLN A 711 -5.07 18.90 14.81
C GLN A 711 -5.94 19.88 14.03
N THR A 712 -6.34 19.51 12.81
CA THR A 712 -7.16 20.39 11.95
C THR A 712 -8.55 19.82 11.66
N THR A 713 -9.41 20.64 11.05
CA THR A 713 -10.74 20.21 10.55
C THR A 713 -10.63 19.05 9.56
N LYS A 714 -9.55 18.93 8.78
CA LYS A 714 -9.29 17.75 7.93
C LYS A 714 -9.03 16.48 8.73
N ASP A 715 -8.31 16.56 9.85
CA ASP A 715 -8.12 15.41 10.73
C ASP A 715 -9.45 14.93 11.31
N LEU A 716 -10.32 15.88 11.69
CA LEU A 716 -11.67 15.58 12.16
C LEU A 716 -12.54 14.99 11.04
N ALA A 717 -12.53 15.56 9.84
CA ALA A 717 -13.22 15.04 8.66
C ALA A 717 -12.84 13.59 8.33
N ARG A 718 -11.59 13.20 8.60
CA ARG A 718 -11.09 11.84 8.41
C ARG A 718 -11.61 10.82 9.44
N ALA A 719 -12.17 11.27 10.57
CA ALA A 719 -12.45 10.42 11.72
C ALA A 719 -13.40 9.25 11.46
N PHE A 720 -14.24 9.31 10.41
CA PHE A 720 -15.11 8.20 10.01
C PHE A 720 -14.34 6.97 9.50
N TYR A 721 -13.06 7.12 9.16
CA TYR A 721 -12.21 6.06 8.62
C TYR A 721 -11.19 5.58 9.68
N PRO A 722 -10.96 4.26 9.86
CA PRO A 722 -10.03 3.75 10.85
C PRO A 722 -8.59 4.23 10.63
N LYS A 723 -7.90 4.54 11.74
CA LYS A 723 -6.51 5.05 11.72
C LYS A 723 -5.53 4.13 11.00
N THR A 724 -5.75 2.82 11.10
CA THR A 724 -4.91 1.78 10.52
C THR A 724 -5.34 1.34 9.12
N GLY A 725 -6.46 1.86 8.62
CA GLY A 725 -7.21 1.28 7.50
C GLY A 725 -7.98 0.02 7.89
N TYR A 726 -8.81 -0.47 6.96
CA TYR A 726 -9.47 -1.77 6.98
C TYR A 726 -8.57 -2.93 6.54
N GLY A 727 -7.38 -2.65 6.01
CA GLY A 727 -6.35 -3.67 5.80
C GLY A 727 -6.32 -4.29 4.41
N TYR A 728 -6.89 -3.64 3.39
CA TYR A 728 -6.90 -4.14 2.00
C TYR A 728 -5.51 -4.50 1.47
N GLY A 729 -4.48 -3.72 1.81
CA GLY A 729 -3.08 -3.98 1.42
C GLY A 729 -2.19 -4.52 2.55
N ARG A 730 -2.77 -4.99 3.66
CA ARG A 730 -2.07 -5.42 4.88
C ARG A 730 -2.65 -6.71 5.43
N SER A 731 -2.19 -7.83 4.87
CA SER A 731 -2.58 -9.18 5.30
C SER A 731 -2.62 -9.35 6.82
N TYR A 732 -3.78 -9.78 7.32
CA TYR A 732 -3.98 -10.11 8.74
C TYR A 732 -3.18 -11.34 9.19
N ALA A 733 -2.72 -12.17 8.26
CA ALA A 733 -2.01 -13.41 8.59
C ALA A 733 -0.55 -13.20 9.04
N PHE A 734 0.14 -12.19 8.50
CA PHE A 734 1.58 -11.97 8.76
C PHE A 734 2.04 -10.50 8.85
N ARG A 735 1.18 -9.52 8.47
CA ARG A 735 1.50 -8.08 8.52
C ARG A 735 0.74 -7.33 9.60
N GLN A 736 -0.08 -8.04 10.39
CA GLN A 736 -0.76 -7.53 11.57
C GLN A 736 -0.56 -8.49 12.75
N SER A 737 -0.43 -7.93 13.94
CA SER A 737 -0.18 -8.69 15.17
C SER A 737 -1.24 -8.32 16.17
N THR A 738 -1.80 -9.31 16.84
CA THR A 738 -2.81 -9.12 17.87
C THR A 738 -2.55 -10.03 19.06
N PRO A 739 -3.13 -9.76 20.24
CA PRO A 739 -2.96 -10.66 21.37
C PRO A 739 -3.48 -12.05 21.03
N ALA A 740 -2.68 -13.06 21.35
CA ALA A 740 -3.00 -14.47 21.08
C ALA A 740 -4.18 -14.98 21.93
N GLY A 741 -4.42 -14.34 23.08
CA GLY A 741 -5.37 -14.78 24.07
C GLY A 741 -5.08 -16.22 24.53
N SER A 742 -6.13 -16.97 24.85
CA SER A 742 -6.00 -18.30 25.46
C SER A 742 -5.29 -19.38 24.62
N VAL A 743 -4.96 -19.13 23.34
CA VAL A 743 -4.08 -20.03 22.57
C VAL A 743 -2.67 -20.05 23.16
N PHE A 744 -2.20 -18.92 23.70
CA PHE A 744 -0.86 -18.80 24.28
C PHE A 744 -0.67 -19.62 25.56
N LYS A 745 -1.76 -20.06 26.21
CA LYS A 745 -1.70 -20.97 27.36
C LYS A 745 -0.97 -22.27 27.05
N LEU A 746 -0.90 -22.67 25.77
CA LEU A 746 -0.08 -23.80 25.33
C LEU A 746 1.41 -23.55 25.56
N VAL A 747 1.89 -22.32 25.33
CA VAL A 747 3.28 -21.91 25.61
C VAL A 747 3.53 -21.91 27.12
N THR A 748 2.61 -21.35 27.90
CA THR A 748 2.69 -21.34 29.37
C THR A 748 2.73 -22.76 29.94
N GLY A 749 1.87 -23.66 29.44
CA GLY A 749 1.85 -25.06 29.81
C GLY A 749 3.13 -25.79 29.42
N TYR A 750 3.61 -25.58 28.19
CA TYR A 750 4.88 -26.13 27.69
C TYR A 750 6.07 -25.71 28.56
N ALA A 751 6.17 -24.42 28.91
CA ALA A 751 7.27 -23.90 29.71
C ALA A 751 7.36 -24.60 31.07
N ALA A 752 6.22 -24.71 31.77
CA ALA A 752 6.17 -25.35 33.08
C ALA A 752 6.41 -26.87 33.01
N LEU A 753 5.80 -27.56 32.05
CA LEU A 753 6.01 -28.99 31.84
C LEU A 753 7.48 -29.32 31.52
N CYS A 754 8.13 -28.53 30.67
CA CYS A 754 9.54 -28.75 30.33
C CYS A 754 10.47 -28.55 31.53
N GLN A 755 10.17 -27.58 32.41
CA GLN A 755 10.94 -27.40 33.64
C GLN A 755 10.73 -28.59 34.59
N LYS A 756 9.48 -29.08 34.72
CA LYS A 756 9.16 -30.23 35.56
C LYS A 756 9.73 -31.55 35.03
N GLN A 757 9.68 -31.79 33.73
CA GLN A 757 10.26 -32.99 33.11
C GLN A 757 11.78 -33.07 33.23
N ARG A 758 12.46 -31.93 33.47
CA ARG A 758 13.88 -31.92 33.80
C ARG A 758 14.16 -32.27 35.27
N GLU A 759 13.14 -32.22 36.13
CA GLU A 759 13.22 -32.46 37.58
C GLU A 759 12.68 -33.84 37.99
N SER A 760 11.70 -34.39 37.26
CA SER A 760 10.97 -35.63 37.59
C SER A 760 11.14 -36.70 36.49
N ILE A 761 11.12 -37.98 36.87
CA ILE A 761 11.30 -39.12 35.93
C ILE A 761 9.96 -39.80 35.60
N SER A 762 8.92 -39.64 36.43
CA SER A 762 7.62 -40.33 36.26
C SER A 762 6.53 -39.45 35.63
N PHE A 763 5.65 -40.06 34.81
CA PHE A 763 4.54 -39.37 34.13
C PHE A 763 3.47 -38.82 35.11
N GLU A 764 3.33 -39.42 36.28
CA GLU A 764 2.34 -38.98 37.28
C GLU A 764 2.80 -37.72 38.04
N GLU A 765 4.12 -37.53 38.18
CA GLU A 765 4.73 -36.39 38.87
C GLU A 765 4.96 -35.17 37.96
N ILE A 766 4.85 -35.34 36.64
CA ILE A 766 5.11 -34.27 35.66
C ILE A 766 4.05 -33.14 35.72
N ASN A 767 2.84 -33.42 36.23
CA ASN A 767 1.76 -32.42 36.30
C ASN A 767 2.17 -31.28 37.26
N PRO A 768 2.36 -30.05 36.76
CA PRO A 768 3.08 -29.01 37.50
C PRO A 768 2.29 -28.41 38.65
N LEU A 769 0.95 -28.44 38.56
CA LEU A 769 0.05 -27.76 39.48
C LEU A 769 -1.31 -28.46 39.50
N THR A 770 -1.88 -28.60 40.69
CA THR A 770 -3.28 -28.98 40.90
C THR A 770 -3.90 -28.03 41.90
N LEU A 771 -5.10 -27.51 41.61
CA LEU A 771 -5.81 -26.59 42.50
C LEU A 771 -7.33 -26.72 42.34
N ILE A 772 -8.09 -26.04 43.21
CA ILE A 772 -9.55 -25.99 43.14
C ILE A 772 -9.96 -24.61 42.60
N ASP A 773 -10.43 -24.55 41.36
CA ASP A 773 -10.94 -23.32 40.74
C ASP A 773 -12.42 -23.17 41.12
N SER A 774 -12.64 -22.38 42.18
CA SER A 774 -13.94 -22.10 42.75
C SER A 774 -14.00 -20.63 43.15
N ILE A 775 -14.74 -19.86 42.37
CA ILE A 775 -14.93 -18.44 42.57
C ILE A 775 -16.05 -18.24 43.59
N GLN A 776 -15.72 -17.68 44.75
CA GLN A 776 -16.73 -17.26 45.72
C GLN A 776 -17.25 -15.85 45.43
N TRP A 777 -18.47 -15.61 45.88
CA TRP A 777 -19.17 -14.35 45.67
C TRP A 777 -18.48 -13.21 46.43
N ALA A 778 -18.36 -12.07 45.76
CA ALA A 778 -17.94 -10.80 46.35
C ALA A 778 -18.89 -9.71 45.81
N PRO A 779 -19.09 -8.59 46.55
CA PRO A 779 -20.03 -7.53 46.17
C PRO A 779 -19.78 -6.95 44.76
N SER A 780 -18.51 -6.97 44.34
CA SER A 780 -18.10 -6.60 42.99
C SER A 780 -17.31 -7.72 42.34
N LYS A 781 -17.60 -8.02 41.07
CA LYS A 781 -16.80 -8.94 40.25
C LYS A 781 -15.33 -8.52 40.15
N ASN A 782 -15.06 -7.23 40.37
CA ASN A 782 -13.73 -6.63 40.34
C ASN A 782 -13.09 -6.45 41.73
N SER A 783 -13.67 -7.00 42.80
CA SER A 783 -13.08 -6.85 44.13
C SER A 783 -11.68 -7.49 44.20
N PRO A 784 -10.64 -6.79 44.72
CA PRO A 784 -9.33 -7.39 44.99
C PRO A 784 -9.40 -8.53 46.01
N SER A 785 -10.36 -8.50 46.94
CA SER A 785 -10.56 -9.53 47.96
C SER A 785 -11.33 -10.75 47.47
N ARG A 786 -11.81 -10.75 46.22
CA ARG A 786 -12.60 -11.86 45.66
C ARG A 786 -11.75 -13.14 45.65
N ILE A 787 -12.29 -14.21 46.21
CA ILE A 787 -11.64 -15.53 46.16
C ILE A 787 -11.87 -16.11 44.78
N MET A 788 -10.77 -16.42 44.10
CA MET A 788 -10.73 -16.97 42.76
C MET A 788 -10.68 -18.50 42.77
N GLY A 789 -10.11 -19.10 43.82
CA GLY A 789 -10.01 -20.54 44.01
C GLY A 789 -9.31 -20.88 45.33
N TYR A 790 -8.94 -22.16 45.48
CA TYR A 790 -8.26 -22.69 46.65
C TYR A 790 -7.07 -23.56 46.24
N THR A 791 -6.03 -23.60 47.07
CA THR A 791 -4.99 -24.62 46.99
C THR A 791 -5.56 -25.99 47.40
N LEU A 792 -4.81 -27.07 47.19
CA LEU A 792 -5.22 -28.41 47.67
C LEU A 792 -5.34 -28.47 49.20
N ASP A 793 -4.58 -27.64 49.91
CA ASP A 793 -4.60 -27.49 51.37
C ASP A 793 -5.74 -26.57 51.85
N ASN A 794 -6.71 -26.25 50.98
CA ASN A 794 -7.85 -25.36 51.24
C ASN A 794 -7.49 -23.90 51.56
N GLU A 795 -6.31 -23.41 51.18
CA GLU A 795 -5.97 -21.99 51.33
C GLU A 795 -6.65 -21.12 50.25
N PRO A 796 -7.31 -20.01 50.61
CA PRO A 796 -8.02 -19.17 49.65
C PRO A 796 -7.08 -18.33 48.79
N ILE A 797 -7.19 -18.48 47.47
CA ILE A 797 -6.47 -17.68 46.48
C ILE A 797 -7.31 -16.46 46.13
N ARG A 798 -6.89 -15.29 46.60
CA ARG A 798 -7.57 -14.00 46.35
C ARG A 798 -7.13 -13.40 45.02
N ARG A 799 -7.98 -12.57 44.42
CA ARG A 799 -7.68 -11.87 43.16
C ARG A 799 -6.45 -10.98 43.27
N LEU A 800 -6.29 -10.25 44.37
CA LEU A 800 -4.99 -9.66 44.71
C LEU A 800 -4.11 -10.76 45.26
N TYR A 801 -3.25 -11.30 44.40
CA TYR A 801 -2.37 -12.42 44.72
C TYR A 801 -0.93 -11.95 44.63
N LYS A 802 -0.20 -12.08 45.75
CA LYS A 802 1.22 -11.72 45.84
C LYS A 802 1.52 -10.30 45.27
N GLY A 803 0.66 -9.32 45.55
CA GLY A 803 0.86 -7.92 45.09
C GLY A 803 0.49 -7.64 43.62
N GLY A 804 0.00 -8.63 42.86
CA GLY A 804 -0.55 -8.46 41.51
C GLY A 804 -2.04 -8.79 41.43
N LEU A 805 -2.73 -8.29 40.41
CA LEU A 805 -4.15 -8.58 40.17
C LEU A 805 -4.33 -9.72 39.18
N LEU A 806 -4.89 -10.83 39.63
CA LEU A 806 -5.24 -11.95 38.76
C LEU A 806 -6.33 -11.54 37.75
N PRO A 807 -6.24 -12.05 36.50
CA PRO A 807 -7.25 -11.83 35.48
C PRO A 807 -8.59 -12.44 35.89
N ARG A 808 -9.68 -11.96 35.27
CA ARG A 808 -11.02 -12.42 35.60
C ARG A 808 -11.19 -13.92 35.25
N GLY A 809 -11.81 -14.65 36.16
CA GLY A 809 -12.27 -16.02 35.96
C GLY A 809 -13.77 -16.06 35.71
N HIS A 810 -14.24 -17.05 34.96
CA HIS A 810 -15.64 -17.14 34.52
C HIS A 810 -16.37 -18.41 34.97
N ALA A 811 -15.72 -19.35 35.65
CA ALA A 811 -16.30 -20.66 35.97
C ALA A 811 -15.87 -21.16 37.36
N ASN A 812 -16.77 -21.89 38.03
CA ASN A 812 -16.45 -22.72 39.18
C ASN A 812 -16.18 -24.14 38.65
N ILE A 813 -14.93 -24.40 38.29
CA ILE A 813 -14.52 -25.62 37.58
C ILE A 813 -14.40 -26.81 38.56
N GLY A 814 -14.02 -26.53 39.80
CA GLY A 814 -13.66 -27.50 40.81
C GLY A 814 -12.17 -27.86 40.75
N LYS A 815 -11.82 -29.08 41.15
CA LYS A 815 -10.44 -29.58 41.07
C LYS A 815 -9.96 -29.61 39.61
N ILE A 816 -8.83 -28.95 39.35
CA ILE A 816 -8.21 -28.85 38.02
C ILE A 816 -6.73 -29.22 38.04
N ASP A 817 -6.34 -30.00 37.04
CA ASP A 817 -4.98 -30.30 36.60
C ASP A 817 -4.70 -29.58 35.26
N LEU A 818 -3.50 -29.72 34.69
CA LEU A 818 -3.16 -29.05 33.43
C LEU A 818 -4.09 -29.42 32.26
N PRO A 819 -4.38 -30.71 31.96
CA PRO A 819 -5.31 -31.06 30.88
C PRO A 819 -6.72 -30.47 31.08
N ARG A 820 -7.24 -30.47 32.31
CA ARG A 820 -8.55 -29.87 32.62
C ARG A 820 -8.52 -28.35 32.55
N ALA A 821 -7.41 -27.74 32.94
CA ALA A 821 -7.21 -26.30 32.82
C ALA A 821 -7.17 -25.85 31.35
N LEU A 822 -6.60 -26.67 30.46
CA LEU A 822 -6.66 -26.45 29.00
C LEU A 822 -8.09 -26.62 28.46
N GLU A 823 -8.77 -27.72 28.82
CA GLU A 823 -10.14 -28.05 28.41
C GLU A 823 -11.12 -26.89 28.64
N GLN A 824 -11.09 -26.31 29.84
CA GLN A 824 -11.97 -25.21 30.23
C GLN A 824 -11.34 -23.84 30.09
N SER A 825 -10.08 -23.77 29.67
CA SER A 825 -9.33 -22.53 29.53
C SER A 825 -9.32 -21.69 30.81
N SER A 826 -9.02 -22.28 31.98
CA SER A 826 -8.93 -21.54 33.26
C SER A 826 -7.93 -20.40 33.15
N ASN A 827 -8.25 -19.19 33.63
CA ASN A 827 -7.29 -18.08 33.67
C ASN A 827 -6.45 -18.12 34.96
N LEU A 828 -7.07 -18.55 36.06
CA LEU A 828 -6.44 -18.69 37.37
C LEU A 828 -5.26 -19.66 37.31
N TYR A 829 -5.50 -20.86 36.76
CA TYR A 829 -4.49 -21.90 36.67
C TYR A 829 -3.20 -21.43 35.99
N PHE A 830 -3.31 -20.88 34.78
CA PHE A 830 -2.12 -20.46 34.01
C PHE A 830 -1.43 -19.23 34.61
N SER A 831 -2.17 -18.36 35.30
CA SER A 831 -1.57 -17.23 36.03
C SER A 831 -0.69 -17.72 37.18
N LEU A 832 -1.18 -18.69 37.96
CA LEU A 832 -0.43 -19.29 39.06
C LEU A 832 0.69 -20.20 38.57
N LEU A 833 0.46 -20.92 37.47
CA LEU A 833 1.48 -21.72 36.81
C LEU A 833 2.69 -20.85 36.42
N ALA A 834 2.43 -19.68 35.84
CA ALA A 834 3.50 -18.74 35.48
C ALA A 834 4.15 -18.05 36.69
N SER A 835 3.38 -17.79 37.75
CA SER A 835 3.83 -17.06 38.95
C SER A 835 4.68 -17.92 39.89
N ASP A 836 4.20 -19.13 40.17
CA ASP A 836 4.64 -19.91 41.33
C ASP A 836 5.38 -21.19 40.93
N HIS A 837 5.22 -21.64 39.67
CA HIS A 837 5.79 -22.91 39.19
C HIS A 837 6.82 -22.74 38.08
N LEU A 838 6.96 -21.55 37.49
CA LEU A 838 8.13 -21.22 36.68
C LEU A 838 9.27 -20.76 37.58
N LYS A 839 10.50 -21.19 37.29
CA LYS A 839 11.71 -20.77 38.03
C LYS A 839 11.90 -19.26 37.99
N HIS A 840 11.74 -18.65 36.81
CA HIS A 840 11.77 -17.20 36.64
C HIS A 840 10.60 -16.71 35.77
N PRO A 841 9.98 -15.55 36.07
CA PRO A 841 8.93 -14.97 35.23
C PRO A 841 9.33 -14.74 33.77
N SER A 842 10.61 -14.46 33.52
CA SER A 842 11.19 -14.27 32.18
C SER A 842 11.21 -15.55 31.34
N ASP A 843 11.13 -16.72 31.97
CA ASP A 843 11.12 -18.02 31.27
C ASP A 843 9.90 -18.16 30.37
N LEU A 844 8.80 -17.46 30.69
CA LEU A 844 7.61 -17.41 29.84
C LEU A 844 7.91 -16.73 28.50
N SER A 845 8.56 -15.56 28.52
CA SER A 845 8.98 -14.86 27.29
C SER A 845 10.06 -15.65 26.55
N GLN A 846 10.96 -16.33 27.26
CA GLN A 846 11.96 -17.21 26.65
C GLN A 846 11.31 -18.38 25.93
N ALA A 847 10.34 -19.06 26.55
CA ALA A 847 9.59 -20.15 25.93
C ALA A 847 8.82 -19.68 24.69
N ALA A 848 8.20 -18.49 24.73
CA ALA A 848 7.53 -17.90 23.57
C ALA A 848 8.51 -17.62 22.42
N SER A 849 9.70 -17.08 22.74
CA SER A 849 10.76 -16.88 21.76
C SER A 849 11.24 -18.19 21.15
N LEU A 850 11.31 -19.29 21.90
CA LEU A 850 11.63 -20.61 21.37
C LEU A 850 10.64 -21.07 20.27
N PHE A 851 9.35 -20.74 20.37
CA PHE A 851 8.39 -21.01 19.28
C PHE A 851 8.46 -20.02 18.10
N GLY A 852 9.32 -19.00 18.18
CA GLY A 852 9.49 -17.97 17.14
C GLY A 852 8.62 -16.72 17.33
N HIS A 853 7.94 -16.56 18.46
CA HIS A 853 7.24 -15.30 18.78
C HIS A 853 8.24 -14.17 19.06
N GLY A 854 7.88 -12.94 18.72
CA GLY A 854 8.77 -11.77 18.86
C GLY A 854 9.85 -11.66 17.77
N GLU A 855 9.96 -12.65 16.88
CA GLU A 855 10.87 -12.68 15.73
C GLU A 855 10.08 -12.79 14.43
N ARG A 856 10.70 -12.38 13.30
CA ARG A 856 10.16 -12.69 11.98
C ARG A 856 10.23 -14.20 11.73
N THR A 857 9.18 -14.79 11.16
CA THR A 857 9.14 -16.22 10.84
C THR A 857 10.13 -16.59 9.75
N GLY A 858 10.43 -15.66 8.84
CA GLY A 858 11.29 -15.89 7.70
C GLY A 858 10.55 -16.42 6.48
N ILE A 859 9.21 -16.30 6.45
CA ILE A 859 8.39 -16.63 5.28
C ILE A 859 8.89 -15.92 4.01
N ASP A 860 8.69 -16.55 2.85
CA ASP A 860 9.08 -16.02 1.53
C ASP A 860 8.22 -14.82 1.08
N LEU A 861 7.90 -13.89 1.97
CA LEU A 861 7.08 -12.71 1.71
C LEU A 861 7.67 -11.45 2.34
N PRO A 862 7.61 -10.30 1.65
CA PRO A 862 8.12 -9.05 2.18
C PRO A 862 7.16 -8.42 3.20
N GLY A 863 7.71 -7.62 4.10
CA GLY A 863 6.92 -6.76 4.99
C GLY A 863 6.29 -7.48 6.19
N GLU A 864 6.81 -8.66 6.53
CA GLU A 864 6.48 -9.39 7.75
C GLU A 864 6.82 -8.57 9.00
N ILE A 865 5.90 -8.59 9.97
CA ILE A 865 6.10 -8.01 11.29
C ILE A 865 6.50 -9.10 12.30
N LYS A 866 7.27 -8.72 13.32
CA LYS A 866 7.84 -9.65 14.31
C LYS A 866 6.92 -9.95 15.51
N GLY A 867 5.82 -9.21 15.66
CA GLY A 867 5.04 -9.22 16.91
C GLY A 867 5.79 -8.53 18.07
N ASN A 868 5.36 -8.77 19.31
CA ASN A 868 6.02 -8.25 20.50
C ASN A 868 5.90 -9.23 21.66
N LEU A 869 6.98 -9.38 22.43
CA LEU A 869 7.00 -10.10 23.71
C LEU A 869 7.12 -9.09 24.85
N PRO A 870 6.53 -9.37 26.03
CA PRO A 870 6.67 -8.52 27.20
C PRO A 870 8.08 -8.61 27.82
N ASP A 871 8.60 -7.47 28.24
CA ASP A 871 9.93 -7.26 28.85
C ASP A 871 9.87 -6.93 30.35
N ASP A 872 8.70 -6.57 30.88
CA ASP A 872 8.47 -6.15 32.26
C ASP A 872 8.01 -7.29 33.20
N LEU A 873 8.05 -8.54 32.77
CA LEU A 873 7.44 -9.67 33.48
C LEU A 873 8.01 -9.96 34.89
N GLN A 874 9.27 -9.60 35.14
CA GLN A 874 9.91 -9.81 36.45
C GLN A 874 9.42 -8.80 37.50
N GLU A 875 9.16 -7.56 37.09
CA GLU A 875 8.78 -6.46 37.99
C GLU A 875 7.25 -6.29 38.07
N ASN A 876 6.54 -6.57 36.97
CA ASN A 876 5.10 -6.38 36.84
C ASN A 876 4.34 -7.71 36.99
N ARG A 877 4.00 -8.09 38.23
CA ARG A 877 3.23 -9.31 38.51
C ARG A 877 1.86 -9.36 37.82
N THR A 878 1.15 -8.24 37.75
CA THR A 878 -0.13 -8.17 37.02
C THR A 878 0.08 -8.39 35.52
N GLY A 879 1.17 -7.85 34.97
CA GLY A 879 1.64 -8.09 33.61
C GLY A 879 1.94 -9.57 33.37
N LEU A 880 2.65 -10.24 34.28
CA LEU A 880 2.92 -11.69 34.23
C LEU A 880 1.65 -12.53 34.17
N TYR A 881 0.69 -12.28 35.08
CA TYR A 881 -0.57 -13.03 35.09
C TYR A 881 -1.35 -12.85 33.78
N SER A 882 -1.33 -11.64 33.23
CA SER A 882 -1.99 -11.31 31.96
C SER A 882 -1.25 -11.89 30.75
N ALA A 883 0.08 -11.87 30.75
CA ALA A 883 0.91 -12.47 29.70
C ALA A 883 0.77 -13.99 29.66
N ALA A 884 0.67 -14.65 30.82
CA ALA A 884 0.48 -16.10 30.94
C ALA A 884 -0.80 -16.62 30.25
N ILE A 885 -1.80 -15.75 30.05
CA ILE A 885 -3.03 -16.05 29.33
C ILE A 885 -3.08 -15.46 27.91
N GLY A 886 -1.97 -14.91 27.42
CA GLY A 886 -1.81 -14.38 26.08
C GLY A 886 -2.28 -12.93 25.87
N GLN A 887 -2.26 -12.11 26.94
CA GLN A 887 -2.58 -10.67 26.91
C GLN A 887 -1.36 -9.83 27.34
N HIS A 888 -1.57 -8.61 27.87
CA HIS A 888 -0.54 -7.61 28.15
C HIS A 888 0.08 -7.05 26.85
N THR A 889 1.37 -6.73 26.83
CA THR A 889 2.10 -6.24 25.64
C THR A 889 2.45 -7.35 24.64
N LEU A 890 2.01 -8.59 24.89
CA LEU A 890 2.18 -9.73 23.99
C LEU A 890 1.27 -9.60 22.76
N VAL A 891 1.87 -9.53 21.57
CA VAL A 891 1.13 -9.62 20.29
C VAL A 891 1.86 -10.54 19.32
N VAL A 892 1.10 -11.39 18.63
CA VAL A 892 1.61 -12.40 17.70
C VAL A 892 0.86 -12.33 16.38
N THR A 893 1.45 -12.88 15.32
CA THR A 893 0.76 -13.06 14.03
C THR A 893 0.09 -14.44 13.95
N PRO A 894 -1.02 -14.59 13.20
CA PRO A 894 -1.59 -15.91 12.95
C PRO A 894 -0.62 -16.94 12.37
N LEU A 895 0.33 -16.50 11.55
CA LEU A 895 1.40 -17.35 11.02
C LEU A 895 2.35 -17.86 12.13
N GLN A 896 2.76 -17.02 13.07
CA GLN A 896 3.57 -17.45 14.21
C GLN A 896 2.83 -18.48 15.07
N THR A 897 1.52 -18.31 15.27
CA THR A 897 0.69 -19.31 15.98
C THR A 897 0.62 -20.64 15.23
N ALA A 898 0.57 -20.61 13.89
CA ALA A 898 0.60 -21.82 13.08
C ALA A 898 1.96 -22.53 13.18
N MET A 899 3.08 -21.79 13.23
CA MET A 899 4.40 -22.36 13.50
C MET A 899 4.50 -23.00 14.87
N MET A 900 3.98 -22.34 15.91
CA MET A 900 3.94 -22.89 17.26
C MET A 900 3.20 -24.25 17.27
N LEU A 901 2.02 -24.33 16.65
CA LEU A 901 1.27 -25.59 16.56
C LEU A 901 1.98 -26.64 15.71
N SER A 902 2.66 -26.23 14.64
CA SER A 902 3.45 -27.13 13.80
C SER A 902 4.58 -27.79 14.58
N ALA A 903 5.30 -27.01 15.40
CA ALA A 903 6.37 -27.51 16.24
C ALA A 903 5.85 -28.50 17.29
N LEU A 904 4.65 -28.25 17.86
CA LEU A 904 4.03 -29.22 18.75
C LEU A 904 3.60 -30.50 18.00
N ALA A 905 3.06 -30.34 16.79
CA ALA A 905 2.55 -31.43 15.96
C ALA A 905 3.66 -32.37 15.47
N ASN A 906 4.82 -31.84 15.08
CA ASN A 906 5.91 -32.61 14.47
C ASN A 906 6.99 -33.10 15.46
N GLY A 907 6.74 -32.97 16.78
CA GLY A 907 7.66 -33.48 17.80
C GLY A 907 8.75 -32.49 18.26
N GLY A 908 8.68 -31.23 17.86
CA GLY A 908 9.49 -30.14 18.41
C GLY A 908 10.23 -29.28 17.39
N ASP A 909 10.17 -29.61 16.10
CA ASP A 909 10.90 -28.87 15.08
C ASP A 909 10.18 -27.59 14.67
N VAL A 910 10.78 -26.44 14.96
CA VAL A 910 10.30 -25.14 14.50
C VAL A 910 10.77 -24.91 13.07
N LEU A 911 9.93 -25.32 12.13
CA LEU A 911 10.17 -25.18 10.70
C LEU A 911 9.96 -23.73 10.23
N LYS A 912 10.82 -23.26 9.33
CA LYS A 912 10.58 -22.02 8.61
C LYS A 912 9.37 -22.21 7.67
N PRO A 913 8.32 -21.37 7.77
CA PRO A 913 7.18 -21.45 6.87
C PRO A 913 7.64 -21.07 5.45
N ARG A 914 7.26 -21.89 4.47
CA ARG A 914 7.65 -21.68 3.06
C ARG A 914 6.43 -21.62 2.16
N ILE A 915 6.52 -20.77 1.14
CA ILE A 915 5.53 -20.67 0.06
C ILE A 915 6.16 -21.07 -1.27
N VAL A 916 7.45 -20.81 -1.47
CA VAL A 916 8.13 -21.13 -2.73
C VAL A 916 8.60 -22.58 -2.70
N ASN A 917 7.89 -23.46 -3.39
CA ASN A 917 8.24 -24.88 -3.43
C ASN A 917 9.36 -25.15 -4.47
N LEU A 918 9.18 -24.64 -5.69
CA LEU A 918 10.08 -24.91 -6.81
C LEU A 918 10.28 -23.68 -7.68
N LEU A 919 11.54 -23.43 -8.07
CA LEU A 919 11.91 -22.53 -9.15
C LEU A 919 12.42 -23.34 -10.35
N ALA A 920 11.69 -23.31 -11.45
CA ALA A 920 12.02 -24.02 -12.69
C ALA A 920 12.48 -23.03 -13.77
N SER A 921 13.63 -23.28 -14.40
CA SER A 921 14.07 -22.49 -15.55
C SER A 921 13.43 -23.01 -16.83
N VAL A 922 13.00 -22.13 -17.74
CA VAL A 922 12.53 -22.53 -19.07
C VAL A 922 13.76 -22.74 -19.94
N GLU A 923 13.90 -23.92 -20.55
CA GLU A 923 14.92 -24.14 -21.58
C GLU A 923 14.74 -23.11 -22.70
N PRO A 924 15.80 -22.41 -23.16
CA PRO A 924 15.71 -21.68 -24.41
C PRO A 924 15.39 -22.69 -25.51
N SER A 925 14.19 -22.62 -26.06
CA SER A 925 13.71 -23.50 -27.13
C SER A 925 14.71 -23.52 -28.27
N GLY A 926 15.50 -24.60 -28.38
CA GLY A 926 16.45 -24.81 -29.47
C GLY A 926 17.77 -25.50 -29.11
N VAL A 927 18.15 -25.64 -27.84
CA VAL A 927 19.37 -26.37 -27.45
C VAL A 927 18.98 -27.65 -26.73
N LYS A 928 18.89 -28.77 -27.46
CA LYS A 928 18.92 -30.09 -26.83
C LYS A 928 20.21 -30.15 -26.00
N PRO A 929 20.20 -30.55 -24.72
CA PRO A 929 21.45 -30.87 -24.04
C PRO A 929 22.11 -31.94 -24.90
N SER A 930 23.31 -31.65 -25.41
CA SER A 930 24.11 -32.70 -26.01
C SER A 930 24.31 -33.76 -24.93
N LEU A 931 23.64 -34.90 -25.09
CA LEU A 931 23.87 -36.14 -24.34
C LEU A 931 25.30 -36.69 -24.55
N PHE A 932 26.16 -35.96 -25.26
CA PHE A 932 27.56 -36.25 -25.43
C PHE A 932 28.31 -35.84 -24.16
N HIS A 933 28.64 -36.83 -23.34
CA HIS A 933 29.82 -36.80 -22.50
C HIS A 933 30.96 -36.11 -23.26
N LEU A 934 31.58 -35.09 -22.65
CA LEU A 934 32.88 -34.64 -23.12
C LEU A 934 33.82 -35.85 -23.05
N PRO A 935 34.45 -36.27 -24.17
CA PRO A 935 35.39 -37.39 -24.12
C PRO A 935 36.55 -36.99 -23.21
N ASP A 936 36.91 -37.90 -22.28
CA ASP A 936 38.14 -37.75 -21.51
C ASP A 936 39.30 -37.62 -22.51
N TYR A 937 40.05 -36.52 -22.40
CA TYR A 937 41.21 -36.28 -23.27
C TYR A 937 42.31 -37.31 -22.93
N PRO A 938 42.99 -37.89 -23.94
CA PRO A 938 43.81 -39.10 -23.81
C PRO A 938 45.07 -38.99 -22.92
N PHE A 939 45.28 -37.87 -22.20
CA PHE A 939 46.47 -37.62 -21.39
C PHE A 939 46.18 -37.05 -19.99
N LYS A 940 44.93 -37.10 -19.53
CA LYS A 940 44.52 -36.61 -18.20
C LYS A 940 45.28 -37.28 -17.05
N ASP A 941 45.41 -38.60 -17.10
CA ASP A 941 46.08 -39.37 -16.04
C ASP A 941 47.61 -39.21 -16.08
N PRO A 942 48.29 -39.32 -17.24
CA PRO A 942 49.72 -39.01 -17.35
C PRO A 942 50.09 -37.60 -16.87
N LEU A 943 49.31 -36.57 -17.21
CA LEU A 943 49.62 -35.18 -16.83
C LEU A 943 49.47 -34.94 -15.32
N SER A 944 48.50 -35.60 -14.67
CA SER A 944 48.34 -35.52 -13.22
C SER A 944 49.48 -36.19 -12.45
N LEU A 945 50.06 -37.27 -12.99
CA LEU A 945 51.20 -37.97 -12.42
C LEU A 945 52.51 -37.13 -12.43
N VAL A 946 52.65 -36.19 -13.38
CA VAL A 946 53.80 -35.27 -13.45
C VAL A 946 53.54 -33.96 -12.68
N GLY A 947 52.45 -33.88 -11.89
CA GLY A 947 52.11 -32.68 -11.11
C GLY A 947 51.63 -31.49 -11.95
N LEU A 948 51.36 -31.69 -13.24
CA LEU A 948 50.81 -30.67 -14.13
C LEU A 948 49.28 -30.79 -14.17
N SER A 949 48.62 -30.17 -13.20
CA SER A 949 47.20 -29.88 -13.30
C SER A 949 47.01 -28.69 -14.23
N PHE A 950 46.44 -28.88 -15.42
CA PHE A 950 46.06 -27.76 -16.30
C PHE A 950 44.76 -27.11 -15.80
N PRO A 951 44.76 -25.89 -15.22
CA PRO A 951 43.53 -25.26 -14.72
C PRO A 951 43.07 -24.13 -15.65
N LEU A 952 43.85 -23.75 -16.67
CA LEU A 952 43.66 -22.46 -17.36
C LEU A 952 42.46 -22.41 -18.33
N PHE A 953 41.91 -23.56 -18.76
CA PHE A 953 40.75 -23.59 -19.67
C PHE A 953 39.60 -24.49 -19.20
N THR A 954 39.78 -25.23 -18.12
CA THR A 954 38.82 -26.23 -17.63
C THR A 954 38.07 -25.77 -16.37
N GLU A 955 38.64 -24.87 -15.58
CA GLU A 955 37.97 -24.31 -14.40
C GLU A 955 36.85 -23.31 -14.77
N ALA A 956 36.92 -22.71 -15.97
CA ALA A 956 35.81 -21.90 -16.50
C ALA A 956 34.62 -22.75 -16.97
N LEU A 957 34.81 -24.06 -17.20
CA LEU A 957 33.80 -24.99 -17.71
C LEU A 957 33.29 -25.97 -16.64
N LYS A 958 34.05 -26.19 -15.57
CA LYS A 958 33.60 -26.99 -14.42
C LYS A 958 32.75 -26.13 -13.48
N ALA A 959 31.44 -26.33 -13.57
CA ALA A 959 30.43 -26.00 -12.56
C ALA A 959 29.86 -24.56 -12.49
N LYS A 960 29.32 -24.02 -13.61
CA LYS A 960 28.36 -22.90 -13.53
C LYS A 960 27.02 -23.07 -14.24
N ASP A 961 26.70 -24.25 -14.77
CA ASP A 961 25.41 -24.49 -15.42
C ASP A 961 24.61 -25.63 -14.76
N PHE A 962 23.56 -25.17 -14.05
CA PHE A 962 22.35 -25.83 -13.54
C PHE A 962 22.36 -26.55 -12.18
N PRO A 963 21.33 -26.25 -11.38
CA PRO A 963 20.20 -27.18 -11.30
C PRO A 963 18.99 -26.61 -12.04
N PHE A 964 18.44 -27.39 -12.98
CA PHE A 964 17.26 -27.03 -13.80
C PHE A 964 16.00 -26.80 -12.96
N LEU A 965 15.98 -27.36 -11.75
CA LEU A 965 14.92 -27.31 -10.76
C LEU A 965 15.56 -27.02 -9.40
N ARG A 966 15.27 -25.86 -8.80
CA ARG A 966 15.64 -25.60 -7.39
C ARG A 966 14.43 -25.91 -6.53
N ILE A 967 14.38 -27.12 -5.99
CA ILE A 967 13.43 -27.52 -4.96
C ILE A 967 13.95 -26.96 -3.64
N GLN A 968 13.12 -26.21 -2.92
CA GLN A 968 13.46 -25.86 -1.55
C GLN A 968 13.23 -27.08 -0.65
N THR A 969 14.17 -27.40 0.23
CA THR A 969 13.97 -28.39 1.30
C THR A 969 13.44 -27.71 2.56
N PRO A 970 12.71 -28.43 3.45
CA PRO A 970 12.30 -27.88 4.74
C PRO A 970 13.53 -27.38 5.52
N GLU A 971 13.44 -26.18 6.08
CA GLU A 971 14.50 -25.56 6.89
C GLU A 971 14.07 -25.57 8.36
N ILE A 972 14.78 -26.33 9.19
CA ILE A 972 14.58 -26.34 10.64
C ILE A 972 15.33 -25.15 11.23
N ARG A 973 14.60 -24.21 11.84
CA ARG A 973 15.23 -23.03 12.47
C ARG A 973 15.80 -23.35 13.85
N ARG A 974 15.10 -24.21 14.59
CA ARG A 974 15.50 -24.71 15.91
C ARG A 974 14.62 -25.90 16.29
N THR A 975 15.14 -26.75 17.16
CA THR A 975 14.42 -27.89 17.72
C THR A 975 14.15 -27.64 19.20
N LEU A 976 12.90 -27.82 19.60
CA LEU A 976 12.43 -27.66 20.97
C LEU A 976 12.75 -28.90 21.79
N PHE A 977 12.99 -28.70 23.08
CA PHE A 977 12.96 -29.81 24.02
C PHE A 977 11.51 -30.20 24.28
N LEU A 978 11.00 -31.17 23.54
CA LEU A 978 9.61 -31.64 23.65
C LEU A 978 9.56 -33.16 23.86
N PRO A 979 9.83 -33.64 25.09
CA PRO A 979 9.64 -35.06 25.43
C PRO A 979 8.21 -35.51 25.18
N GLU A 980 8.02 -36.80 24.92
CA GLU A 980 6.71 -37.35 24.57
C GLU A 980 5.71 -37.17 25.72
N GLU A 981 6.13 -37.26 26.99
CA GLU A 981 5.26 -37.03 28.16
C GLU A 981 4.68 -35.61 28.18
N VAL A 982 5.50 -34.61 27.84
CA VAL A 982 5.10 -33.20 27.74
C VAL A 982 4.11 -33.02 26.60
N ARG A 983 4.41 -33.61 25.43
CA ARG A 983 3.58 -33.54 24.23
C ARG A 983 2.21 -34.18 24.48
N GLN A 984 2.18 -35.37 25.08
CA GLN A 984 0.96 -36.10 25.40
C GLN A 984 0.03 -35.30 26.33
N LEU A 985 0.53 -34.70 27.41
CA LEU A 985 -0.33 -33.93 28.32
C LEU A 985 -0.92 -32.68 27.67
N LEU A 986 -0.13 -31.96 26.85
CA LEU A 986 -0.65 -30.83 26.08
C LEU A 986 -1.74 -31.28 25.10
N PHE A 987 -1.52 -32.39 24.40
CA PHE A 987 -2.46 -32.92 23.40
C PHE A 987 -3.72 -33.50 24.02
N GLN A 988 -3.62 -34.20 25.16
CA GLN A 988 -4.78 -34.61 25.95
C GLN A 988 -5.65 -33.40 26.33
N GLY A 989 -5.02 -32.31 26.80
CA GLY A 989 -5.73 -31.07 27.11
C GLY A 989 -6.42 -30.46 25.88
N MET A 990 -5.68 -30.33 24.76
CA MET A 990 -6.21 -29.80 23.50
C MET A 990 -7.30 -30.70 22.87
N GLN A 991 -7.24 -32.00 23.05
CA GLN A 991 -8.27 -32.92 22.57
C GLN A 991 -9.54 -32.75 23.41
N ARG A 992 -9.40 -32.67 24.75
CA ARG A 992 -10.53 -32.39 25.66
C ARG A 992 -11.22 -31.06 25.38
N VAL A 993 -10.52 -30.04 24.85
CA VAL A 993 -11.16 -28.79 24.40
C VAL A 993 -12.24 -29.03 23.34
N VAL A 994 -12.00 -29.98 22.44
CA VAL A 994 -12.85 -30.29 21.28
C VAL A 994 -13.87 -31.38 21.60
N SER A 995 -13.43 -32.51 22.16
CA SER A 995 -14.27 -33.69 22.39
C SER A 995 -14.72 -33.85 23.85
N GLY A 996 -14.11 -33.12 24.78
CA GLY A 996 -14.39 -33.25 26.21
C GLY A 996 -15.78 -32.76 26.59
N SER A 997 -16.36 -33.39 27.61
CA SER A 997 -17.71 -33.06 28.09
C SER A 997 -17.83 -31.62 28.58
N ARG A 998 -16.74 -30.98 29.00
CA ARG A 998 -16.70 -29.57 29.43
C ARG A 998 -15.79 -28.70 28.55
N GLY A 999 -15.43 -29.18 27.37
CA GLY A 999 -14.56 -28.47 26.42
C GLY A 999 -15.15 -27.18 25.88
N THR A 1000 -14.31 -26.15 25.69
CA THR A 1000 -14.76 -24.86 25.16
C THR A 1000 -15.22 -24.89 23.71
N ALA A 1001 -14.78 -25.88 22.91
CA ALA A 1001 -15.13 -26.08 21.50
C ALA A 1001 -15.96 -27.36 21.27
N ARG A 1002 -16.69 -27.85 22.28
CA ARG A 1002 -17.53 -29.05 22.12
C ARG A 1002 -18.67 -28.85 21.12
N TYR A 1003 -18.96 -29.88 20.32
CA TYR A 1003 -19.97 -29.84 19.25
C TYR A 1003 -21.35 -29.39 19.72
N SER A 1004 -21.84 -29.90 20.87
CA SER A 1004 -23.16 -29.57 21.41
C SER A 1004 -23.36 -28.08 21.67
N LEU A 1005 -22.28 -27.39 22.04
CA LEU A 1005 -22.28 -25.96 22.33
C LEU A 1005 -22.21 -25.11 21.07
N ILE A 1006 -21.39 -25.53 20.11
CA ILE A 1006 -21.29 -24.88 18.80
C ILE A 1006 -22.60 -25.02 18.02
N ARG A 1007 -23.24 -26.19 18.09
CA ARG A 1007 -24.51 -26.48 17.42
C ARG A 1007 -25.63 -25.53 17.82
N SER A 1008 -25.64 -25.03 19.06
CA SER A 1008 -26.69 -24.13 19.53
C SER A 1008 -26.42 -22.65 19.26
N THR A 1009 -25.17 -22.23 19.03
CA THR A 1009 -24.81 -20.80 18.99
C THR A 1009 -24.28 -20.29 17.64
N HIS A 1010 -23.82 -21.17 16.75
CA HIS A 1010 -23.09 -20.75 15.55
C HIS A 1010 -24.01 -20.28 14.41
N PRO A 1011 -23.68 -19.17 13.70
CA PRO A 1011 -24.53 -18.65 12.61
C PRO A 1011 -24.57 -19.58 11.38
N LEU A 1012 -23.44 -20.19 11.01
CA LEU A 1012 -23.33 -21.00 9.79
C LEU A 1012 -23.68 -22.47 10.06
N ARG A 1013 -24.88 -22.92 9.68
CA ARG A 1013 -25.36 -24.30 9.91
C ARG A 1013 -24.52 -25.37 9.19
N GLU A 1014 -24.10 -25.12 7.96
CA GLU A 1014 -23.25 -26.05 7.19
C GLU A 1014 -21.86 -26.24 7.84
N ALA A 1015 -21.30 -25.16 8.39
CA ALA A 1015 -20.05 -25.22 9.14
C ALA A 1015 -20.16 -26.09 10.39
N VAL A 1016 -21.30 -25.98 11.10
CA VAL A 1016 -21.58 -26.80 12.28
C VAL A 1016 -21.67 -28.27 11.92
N GLN A 1017 -22.40 -28.63 10.87
CA GLN A 1017 -22.53 -30.03 10.43
C GLN A 1017 -21.15 -30.63 10.12
N THR A 1018 -20.36 -29.90 9.32
CA THR A 1018 -18.97 -30.27 9.01
C THR A 1018 -18.12 -30.40 10.28
N TYR A 1019 -18.29 -29.51 11.26
CA TYR A 1019 -17.58 -29.60 12.53
C TYR A 1019 -17.93 -30.90 13.30
N GLY A 1020 -19.18 -31.34 13.29
CA GLY A 1020 -19.60 -32.61 13.89
C GLY A 1020 -18.86 -33.81 13.28
N GLU A 1021 -18.70 -33.82 11.96
CA GLU A 1021 -18.00 -34.90 11.22
C GLU A 1021 -16.48 -34.89 11.45
N ILE A 1022 -15.88 -33.70 11.57
CA ILE A 1022 -14.42 -33.53 11.60
C ILE A 1022 -13.86 -33.45 13.03
N SER A 1023 -14.63 -32.95 14.01
CA SER A 1023 -14.18 -32.73 15.39
C SER A 1023 -13.52 -33.92 16.09
N PRO A 1024 -13.92 -35.20 15.88
CA PRO A 1024 -13.21 -36.34 16.48
C PRO A 1024 -11.74 -36.45 16.06
N TYR A 1025 -11.40 -35.87 14.90
CA TYR A 1025 -10.07 -35.91 14.30
C TYR A 1025 -9.30 -34.58 14.48
N LEU A 1026 -9.79 -33.70 15.37
CA LEU A 1026 -9.17 -32.42 15.68
C LEU A 1026 -8.68 -32.38 17.12
N THR A 1027 -7.51 -31.79 17.30
CA THR A 1027 -6.96 -31.42 18.60
C THR A 1027 -6.65 -29.94 18.56
N GLY A 1028 -7.20 -29.13 19.46
CA GLY A 1028 -7.10 -27.68 19.31
C GLY A 1028 -7.35 -26.86 20.55
N LYS A 1029 -7.21 -25.55 20.42
CA LYS A 1029 -7.40 -24.58 21.50
C LYS A 1029 -8.16 -23.35 21.01
N THR A 1030 -9.20 -22.98 21.74
CA THR A 1030 -9.89 -21.70 21.54
C THR A 1030 -9.12 -20.57 22.21
N GLY A 1031 -9.08 -19.40 21.58
CA GLY A 1031 -8.57 -18.16 22.13
C GLY A 1031 -9.60 -17.04 22.05
N THR A 1032 -9.68 -16.26 23.12
CA THR A 1032 -10.37 -14.98 23.14
C THR A 1032 -9.38 -13.97 23.70
N ALA A 1033 -9.18 -12.87 22.99
CA ALA A 1033 -8.33 -11.76 23.41
C ALA A 1033 -9.19 -10.51 23.60
N GLU A 1034 -9.25 -10.02 24.83
CA GLU A 1034 -10.05 -8.85 25.18
C GLU A 1034 -9.28 -7.58 24.84
N PHE A 1035 -9.98 -6.58 24.30
CA PHE A 1035 -9.42 -5.24 24.10
C PHE A 1035 -10.52 -4.18 24.22
N TYR A 1036 -10.11 -2.97 24.59
CA TYR A 1036 -11.02 -1.83 24.68
C TYR A 1036 -11.18 -1.18 23.31
N TYR A 1037 -12.38 -1.29 22.76
CA TYR A 1037 -12.77 -0.65 21.52
C TYR A 1037 -13.73 0.50 21.81
N LYS A 1038 -13.37 1.69 21.33
CA LYS A 1038 -14.32 2.80 21.26
C LYS A 1038 -14.24 3.33 19.83
N PRO A 1039 -15.32 3.21 19.03
CA PRO A 1039 -15.32 3.72 17.67
C PRO A 1039 -15.43 5.25 17.66
N THR A 1040 -16.08 5.83 18.66
CA THR A 1040 -16.47 7.23 18.68
C THR A 1040 -15.40 8.16 19.28
N LEU A 1041 -15.52 9.45 18.98
CA LEU A 1041 -14.67 10.52 19.50
C LEU A 1041 -15.16 11.10 20.83
N ASP A 1042 -16.47 11.08 21.07
CA ASP A 1042 -17.09 11.69 22.25
C ASP A 1042 -16.54 11.07 23.55
N ALA A 1043 -16.19 11.88 24.53
CA ALA A 1043 -15.59 11.48 25.79
C ALA A 1043 -16.56 10.69 26.67
N GLU A 1044 -17.85 11.04 26.65
CA GLU A 1044 -18.94 10.39 27.41
C GLU A 1044 -19.09 8.89 27.08
N THR A 1045 -19.02 8.50 25.80
CA THR A 1045 -19.11 7.09 25.42
C THR A 1045 -17.93 6.31 26.00
N LYS A 1046 -18.23 5.35 26.85
CA LYS A 1046 -17.21 4.45 27.42
C LYS A 1046 -16.72 3.48 26.35
N ALA A 1047 -15.45 3.10 26.46
CA ALA A 1047 -14.94 2.03 25.62
C ALA A 1047 -15.63 0.71 25.94
N SER A 1048 -16.15 0.08 24.89
CA SER A 1048 -16.73 -1.25 24.95
C SER A 1048 -15.60 -2.29 24.97
N LEU A 1049 -15.74 -3.30 25.83
CA LEU A 1049 -14.86 -4.46 25.78
C LEU A 1049 -15.27 -5.29 24.56
N LYS A 1050 -14.35 -5.47 23.62
CA LYS A 1050 -14.52 -6.30 22.43
C LYS A 1050 -13.48 -7.42 22.44
N ASN A 1051 -13.75 -8.45 21.65
CA ASN A 1051 -12.93 -9.64 21.61
C ASN A 1051 -12.34 -9.85 20.22
N HIS A 1052 -11.09 -10.28 20.18
CA HIS A 1052 -10.54 -11.02 19.05
C HIS A 1052 -10.73 -12.50 19.29
N THR A 1053 -11.18 -13.20 18.26
CA THR A 1053 -11.53 -14.62 18.33
C THR A 1053 -10.50 -15.45 17.59
N TRP A 1054 -10.04 -16.51 18.25
CA TRP A 1054 -9.03 -17.43 17.72
C TRP A 1054 -9.48 -18.88 17.88
N PHE A 1055 -9.13 -19.70 16.91
CA PHE A 1055 -9.08 -21.15 17.07
C PHE A 1055 -7.84 -21.69 16.36
N ALA A 1056 -7.07 -22.48 17.09
CA ALA A 1056 -5.82 -23.04 16.60
C ALA A 1056 -5.91 -24.57 16.77
N ALA A 1057 -5.79 -25.33 15.69
CA ALA A 1057 -5.99 -26.77 15.71
C ALA A 1057 -5.03 -27.55 14.80
N ILE A 1058 -4.83 -28.80 15.17
CA ILE A 1058 -4.11 -29.83 14.43
C ILE A 1058 -5.14 -30.88 14.02
N ALA A 1059 -5.17 -31.22 12.74
CA ALA A 1059 -6.00 -32.28 12.19
C ALA A 1059 -5.20 -33.55 11.98
N TYR A 1060 -5.83 -34.70 12.25
CA TYR A 1060 -5.25 -36.03 12.10
C TYR A 1060 -6.08 -36.88 11.13
N PRO A 1061 -5.48 -37.85 10.42
CA PRO A 1061 -6.20 -38.72 9.49
C PRO A 1061 -7.32 -39.53 10.17
N ARG A 1062 -8.25 -40.06 9.37
CA ARG A 1062 -9.38 -40.86 9.89
C ARG A 1062 -8.96 -42.23 10.43
N HIS A 1063 -7.82 -42.76 9.98
CA HIS A 1063 -7.29 -44.04 10.43
C HIS A 1063 -6.16 -43.78 11.42
N VAL A 1064 -6.26 -44.40 12.60
CA VAL A 1064 -5.22 -44.35 13.65
C VAL A 1064 -4.11 -45.32 13.24
N SER A 1065 -2.87 -44.85 13.20
CA SER A 1065 -1.67 -45.67 12.99
C SER A 1065 -1.38 -46.53 14.21
N GLU A 1066 -0.69 -47.66 14.02
CA GLU A 1066 -0.22 -48.52 15.12
C GLU A 1066 0.75 -47.80 16.07
N GLU A 1067 1.36 -46.69 15.61
CA GLU A 1067 2.40 -45.93 16.33
C GLU A 1067 1.85 -44.93 17.38
N GLY A 1068 0.54 -44.62 17.37
CA GLY A 1068 -0.09 -43.71 18.33
C GLY A 1068 -1.09 -42.73 17.68
N PRO A 1069 -1.97 -42.06 18.47
CA PRO A 1069 -3.05 -41.22 17.94
C PRO A 1069 -2.59 -39.87 17.38
N TRP A 1070 -1.34 -39.45 17.63
CA TRP A 1070 -0.83 -38.10 17.32
C TRP A 1070 0.41 -38.06 16.42
N ASP A 1071 0.86 -39.20 15.89
CA ASP A 1071 2.16 -39.29 15.18
C ASP A 1071 2.10 -38.87 13.71
N HIS A 1072 0.89 -38.77 13.14
CA HIS A 1072 0.69 -38.41 11.75
C HIS A 1072 -0.19 -37.16 11.61
N PRO A 1073 0.30 -35.98 12.00
CA PRO A 1073 -0.46 -34.75 11.82
C PRO A 1073 -0.65 -34.45 10.33
N GLU A 1074 -1.90 -34.21 9.93
CA GLU A 1074 -2.28 -33.98 8.54
C GLU A 1074 -2.16 -32.50 8.15
N LEU A 1075 -2.64 -31.61 9.01
CA LEU A 1075 -2.77 -30.18 8.73
C LEU A 1075 -2.86 -29.38 10.02
N VAL A 1076 -2.14 -28.25 10.08
CA VAL A 1076 -2.33 -27.21 11.09
C VAL A 1076 -3.22 -26.12 10.51
N VAL A 1077 -4.26 -25.73 11.25
CA VAL A 1077 -5.17 -24.65 10.86
C VAL A 1077 -5.30 -23.64 12.00
N VAL A 1078 -5.07 -22.36 11.69
CA VAL A 1078 -5.29 -21.24 12.60
C VAL A 1078 -6.31 -20.30 11.97
N VAL A 1079 -7.40 -20.05 12.69
CA VAL A 1079 -8.44 -19.10 12.31
C VAL A 1079 -8.41 -17.92 13.28
N TYR A 1080 -8.30 -16.73 12.73
CA TYR A 1080 -8.32 -15.46 13.44
C TYR A 1080 -9.45 -14.58 12.91
N LEU A 1081 -10.32 -14.13 13.81
CA LEU A 1081 -11.47 -13.26 13.48
C LEU A 1081 -11.38 -11.98 14.31
N GLN A 1082 -11.23 -10.84 13.62
CA GLN A 1082 -11.17 -9.54 14.27
C GLN A 1082 -12.57 -9.13 14.74
N HIS A 1083 -12.71 -8.62 15.97
CA HIS A 1083 -14.01 -8.28 16.57
C HIS A 1083 -15.01 -9.46 16.65
N GLY A 1084 -14.53 -10.71 16.71
CA GLY A 1084 -15.39 -11.89 16.87
C GLY A 1084 -15.85 -12.08 18.32
N GLU A 1085 -17.04 -12.64 18.53
CA GLU A 1085 -17.64 -12.78 19.86
C GLU A 1085 -16.91 -13.79 20.77
N THR A 1086 -16.76 -15.03 20.29
CA THR A 1086 -16.19 -16.14 21.06
C THR A 1086 -15.33 -17.07 20.21
N GLY A 1087 -14.27 -17.65 20.82
CA GLY A 1087 -13.41 -18.69 20.25
C GLY A 1087 -14.14 -19.87 19.55
N ARG A 1088 -15.39 -20.12 19.92
CA ARG A 1088 -16.26 -21.16 19.35
C ARG A 1088 -16.65 -20.90 17.90
N ASN A 1089 -16.71 -19.63 17.51
CA ASN A 1089 -17.08 -19.24 16.15
C ASN A 1089 -15.97 -19.53 15.13
N ALA A 1090 -14.72 -19.61 15.57
CA ALA A 1090 -13.59 -19.93 14.69
C ALA A 1090 -13.41 -21.44 14.46
N ALA A 1091 -13.89 -22.30 15.37
CA ALA A 1091 -13.73 -23.76 15.28
C ALA A 1091 -14.39 -24.40 14.04
N PRO A 1092 -15.66 -24.10 13.72
CA PRO A 1092 -16.32 -24.63 12.52
C PRO A 1092 -15.64 -24.22 11.21
N LEU A 1093 -15.10 -22.99 11.15
CA LEU A 1093 -14.33 -22.53 9.98
C LEU A 1093 -13.07 -23.37 9.79
N ALA A 1094 -12.34 -23.69 10.87
CA ALA A 1094 -11.17 -24.57 10.77
C ALA A 1094 -11.53 -25.98 10.29
N ALA A 1095 -12.66 -26.55 10.76
CA ALA A 1095 -13.13 -27.85 10.28
C ALA A 1095 -13.51 -27.83 8.79
N GLN A 1096 -14.09 -26.73 8.29
CA GLN A 1096 -14.36 -26.59 6.85
C GLN A 1096 -13.08 -26.58 6.03
N ILE A 1097 -12.02 -25.91 6.49
CA ILE A 1097 -10.71 -25.92 5.84
C ILE A 1097 -10.14 -27.35 5.77
N VAL A 1098 -10.22 -28.11 6.86
CA VAL A 1098 -9.76 -29.51 6.91
C VAL A 1098 -10.57 -30.39 5.96
N LYS A 1099 -11.90 -30.24 5.94
CA LYS A 1099 -12.77 -30.97 5.00
C LYS A 1099 -12.40 -30.65 3.56
N LYS A 1100 -12.27 -29.36 3.22
CA LYS A 1100 -11.92 -28.93 1.87
C LYS A 1100 -10.53 -29.43 1.46
N TRP A 1101 -9.57 -29.42 2.37
CA TRP A 1101 -8.23 -29.96 2.12
C TRP A 1101 -8.26 -31.47 1.80
N ARG A 1102 -9.08 -32.24 2.53
CA ARG A 1102 -9.28 -33.68 2.27
C ARG A 1102 -9.93 -33.93 0.91
N GLU A 1103 -10.90 -33.12 0.50
CA GLU A 1103 -11.52 -33.18 -0.84
C GLU A 1103 -10.50 -32.89 -1.95
N ILE A 1104 -9.65 -31.88 -1.77
CA ILE A 1104 -8.58 -31.54 -2.73
C ILE A 1104 -7.56 -32.68 -2.84
N LYS A 1105 -7.21 -33.32 -1.71
CA LYS A 1105 -6.32 -34.50 -1.68
C LYS A 1105 -6.92 -35.73 -2.36
N SER A 1106 -8.22 -35.97 -2.24
CA SER A 1106 -8.89 -37.10 -2.87
C SER A 1106 -9.12 -36.94 -4.37
N GLY A 1107 -8.71 -35.81 -4.96
CA GLY A 1107 -8.81 -35.54 -6.40
C GLY A 1107 -10.15 -34.93 -6.83
N ASN A 1108 -11.07 -34.67 -5.91
CA ASN A 1108 -12.36 -34.01 -6.20
C ASN A 1108 -12.19 -32.48 -6.27
N ARG A 1109 -11.47 -32.01 -7.30
CA ARG A 1109 -11.10 -30.60 -7.45
C ARG A 1109 -12.14 -29.85 -8.25
N GLN A 1110 -12.57 -28.70 -7.74
CA GLN A 1110 -13.40 -27.75 -8.48
C GLN A 1110 -12.54 -26.56 -8.88
N VAL A 1111 -11.83 -26.69 -10.01
CA VAL A 1111 -10.91 -25.65 -10.49
C VAL A 1111 -11.56 -24.90 -11.64
N SER A 1112 -12.24 -23.80 -11.32
CA SER A 1112 -12.61 -22.76 -12.27
C SER A 1112 -12.31 -21.39 -11.65
N PRO A 1113 -11.68 -20.46 -12.40
CA PRO A 1113 -11.47 -19.07 -11.97
C PRO A 1113 -12.76 -18.32 -11.63
#